data_AF-A0A2H6GV53-F1
#
_entry.id   AF-A0A2H6GV53-F1
#
_cell.length_a   1.000
_cell.length_b   1.000
_cell.length_c   1.000
_cell.angle_alpha   90.00
_cell.angle_beta   90.00
_cell.angle_gamma   90.00
#
_symmetry.space_group_name_H-M   'P 1'
#
loop_
_entity.id
_entity.type
_entity.pdbx_description
1 polymer ?
#
loop_
_entity_poly.entity_id
_entity_poly.type
_entity_poly.pdbx_seq_one_letter_code
_entity_poly.pdbx_strand_id
1 'polypeptide(L)'
;MKISQIIDKIDENQLYVPAFQREFVWKRNDVKNLFSSLIKEYPVGTILSWETNSPPELKGDTKYNEMQGAVKLILDGQQRITDLYMILKGQVPPYYSESEIKYDPRNLYVNVETLELEYFKKLKMQNNPLWIKLTDIFQKRVGFIDIVKTLKESQEVSDKKQYLIADNLKKIEAIPSRDFLEQSIPIKASVREAIDIFYIVNTGGVNLTEAELALAQISGYWPQARALLKDKLVTLAEEGFVFNLDFLVYVLLGVLHNMGSDMRKLHSEDNKDNIIEAWKKLDEKVLDYVFNMMRTQAYVDHTKEINSVYALIPIIVYAYNKDNKLSHEEIKKATKWFYYSQIRQRYTGQLPQKLDKDIGIVVSSESPFDSLLSIIKAERPLEITSDEFDGVGVLHPLFSLMRWYFKSKGAICLSTGLSIRKNMGKRYVLEWDHIFPYGLLKERGYDINNRFKYARAQEITNRAILTQTANRSKAAMQPDVYLKQVKEQFPSSLKLQSIPEDEMLWKLDKFEAFLEERRKILASELNEFLNNITESIETEVRLSVEELIELGENHSLELKSSLRWDYEESGVNKSLEKVIMKTISAFNNSDGGRLIIGINDAGEILGLQNDYDSLNGDKDKFEQHLLNLIGNLFSQEFASRKISLTFPTVQDNEICMVEVEAGDRPIFTKVKDKNGQTVEKFYIRRGNASVEIPEYSNVISYIKGRFDQNTIG
;
A
#
# COMPACT_ATOMS: atom_id res chain seq x y z
N MET A 1 11.63 -37.63 5.30
CA MET A 1 10.46 -38.43 4.86
C MET A 1 10.34 -38.32 3.35
N LYS A 2 9.96 -39.39 2.62
CA LYS A 2 9.73 -39.25 1.17
C LYS A 2 8.51 -38.38 0.88
N ILE A 3 8.53 -37.63 -0.21
CA ILE A 3 7.40 -36.78 -0.61
C ILE A 3 6.11 -37.62 -0.73
N SER A 4 6.15 -38.79 -1.37
CA SER A 4 4.98 -39.67 -1.50
C SER A 4 4.40 -40.05 -0.13
N GLN A 5 5.26 -40.38 0.84
CA GLN A 5 4.83 -40.74 2.20
C GLN A 5 4.16 -39.58 2.92
N ILE A 6 4.61 -38.34 2.70
CA ILE A 6 3.96 -37.15 3.26
C ILE A 6 2.55 -37.01 2.70
N ILE A 7 2.39 -37.18 1.39
CA ILE A 7 1.09 -37.11 0.72
C ILE A 7 0.16 -38.21 1.20
N ASP A 8 0.65 -39.45 1.29
CA ASP A 8 -0.15 -40.59 1.75
C ASP A 8 -0.60 -40.39 3.21
N LYS A 9 0.26 -39.85 4.09
CA LYS A 9 -0.11 -39.53 5.47
C LYS A 9 -1.17 -38.44 5.61
N ILE A 10 -1.26 -37.51 4.66
CA ILE A 10 -2.34 -36.52 4.62
C ILE A 10 -3.65 -37.22 4.27
N ASP A 11 -3.63 -38.09 3.25
CA ASP A 11 -4.81 -38.86 2.82
C ASP A 11 -5.30 -39.83 3.92
N GLU A 12 -4.39 -40.40 4.70
CA GLU A 12 -4.66 -41.32 5.80
C GLU A 12 -5.03 -40.64 7.12
N ASN A 13 -5.13 -39.30 7.17
CA ASN A 13 -5.36 -38.53 8.40
C ASN A 13 -4.33 -38.86 9.51
N GLN A 14 -3.04 -38.92 9.15
CA GLN A 14 -1.92 -39.09 10.09
C GLN A 14 -1.05 -37.83 10.18
N LEU A 15 -1.20 -36.91 9.22
CA LEU A 15 -0.47 -35.65 9.16
C LEU A 15 -1.47 -34.52 8.95
N TYR A 16 -1.53 -33.60 9.91
CA TYR A 16 -2.51 -32.52 9.97
C TYR A 16 -1.87 -31.15 9.93
N VAL A 17 -2.70 -30.13 9.72
CA VAL A 17 -2.31 -28.73 9.71
C VAL A 17 -3.06 -28.01 10.83
N PRO A 18 -2.38 -27.32 11.77
CA PRO A 18 -3.04 -26.54 12.81
C PRO A 18 -3.83 -25.34 12.26
N ALA A 19 -4.96 -25.02 12.87
CA ALA A 19 -5.84 -23.91 12.49
C ALA A 19 -5.16 -22.54 12.60
N PHE A 20 -4.18 -22.39 13.50
CA PHE A 20 -3.43 -21.14 13.67
C PHE A 20 -2.50 -20.83 12.48
N GLN A 21 -2.21 -21.79 11.59
CA GLN A 21 -1.43 -21.52 10.39
C GLN A 21 -2.21 -20.64 9.40
N ARG A 22 -1.49 -19.82 8.65
CA ARG A 22 -2.12 -18.95 7.66
C ARG A 22 -2.68 -19.70 6.45
N GLU A 23 -3.44 -18.99 5.63
CA GLU A 23 -3.99 -19.53 4.38
C GLU A 23 -2.92 -19.74 3.31
N PHE A 24 -3.31 -20.33 2.18
CA PHE A 24 -2.38 -20.55 1.07
C PHE A 24 -2.06 -19.20 0.40
N VAL A 25 -0.78 -18.80 0.43
CA VAL A 25 -0.31 -17.48 -0.04
C VAL A 25 0.75 -17.55 -1.13
N TRP A 26 1.26 -18.75 -1.43
CA TRP A 26 2.27 -18.93 -2.48
C TRP A 26 1.76 -18.47 -3.84
N LYS A 27 2.61 -17.74 -4.56
CA LYS A 27 2.35 -17.26 -5.91
C LYS A 27 2.90 -18.28 -6.90
N ARG A 28 2.45 -18.17 -8.15
CA ARG A 28 2.89 -19.00 -9.28
C ARG A 28 4.42 -19.17 -9.38
N ASN A 29 5.19 -18.12 -9.13
CA ASN A 29 6.66 -18.20 -9.20
C ASN A 29 7.27 -19.06 -8.08
N ASP A 30 6.67 -19.08 -6.88
CA ASP A 30 7.17 -19.86 -5.74
C ASP A 30 7.05 -21.36 -6.05
N VAL A 31 5.90 -21.78 -6.58
CA VAL A 31 5.63 -23.14 -7.06
C VAL A 31 6.61 -23.55 -8.15
N LYS A 32 6.81 -22.68 -9.14
CA LYS A 32 7.76 -22.91 -10.25
C LYS A 32 9.18 -23.12 -9.74
N ASN A 33 9.61 -22.31 -8.76
CA ASN A 33 10.94 -22.43 -8.16
C ASN A 33 11.07 -23.74 -7.38
N LEU A 34 10.06 -24.13 -6.61
CA LEU A 34 10.03 -25.42 -5.89
C LEU A 34 10.22 -26.59 -6.85
N PHE A 35 9.40 -26.68 -7.90
CA PHE A 35 9.50 -27.79 -8.87
C PHE A 35 10.79 -27.73 -9.68
N SER A 36 11.30 -26.55 -10.02
CA SER A 36 12.62 -26.41 -10.66
C SER A 36 13.72 -26.98 -9.76
N SER A 37 13.72 -26.65 -8.47
CA SER A 37 14.70 -27.16 -7.51
C SER A 37 14.58 -28.66 -7.34
N LEU A 38 13.35 -29.20 -7.27
CA LEU A 38 13.13 -30.65 -7.19
C LEU A 38 13.67 -31.38 -8.43
N ILE A 39 13.39 -30.89 -9.64
CA ILE A 39 13.91 -31.48 -10.89
C ILE A 39 15.44 -31.46 -10.92
N LYS A 40 16.05 -30.36 -10.44
CA LYS A 40 17.51 -30.14 -10.43
C LYS A 40 18.24 -30.78 -9.24
N GLU A 41 17.52 -31.44 -8.33
CA GLU A 41 18.08 -32.03 -7.11
C GLU A 41 18.71 -31.00 -6.15
N TYR A 42 18.18 -29.77 -6.17
CA TYR A 42 18.59 -28.74 -5.23
C TYR A 42 17.84 -28.86 -3.91
N PRO A 43 18.45 -28.45 -2.78
CA PRO A 43 17.76 -28.40 -1.50
C PRO A 43 16.49 -27.54 -1.57
N VAL A 44 15.39 -28.06 -1.03
CA VAL A 44 14.08 -27.37 -0.97
C VAL A 44 13.69 -26.97 0.46
N GLY A 45 14.67 -26.94 1.37
CA GLY A 45 14.50 -26.68 2.81
C GLY A 45 14.03 -27.90 3.60
N THR A 46 13.65 -27.67 4.86
CA THR A 46 13.14 -28.70 5.78
C THR A 46 11.63 -28.51 6.03
N ILE A 47 10.99 -29.56 6.53
CA ILE A 47 9.65 -29.52 7.14
C ILE A 47 9.86 -29.54 8.65
N LEU A 48 9.13 -28.68 9.36
CA LEU A 48 9.04 -28.76 10.81
C LEU A 48 7.72 -29.44 11.16
N SER A 49 7.78 -30.54 11.90
CA SER A 49 6.61 -31.27 12.40
C SER A 49 6.56 -31.25 13.92
N TRP A 50 5.38 -31.38 14.49
CA TRP A 50 5.17 -31.53 15.93
C TRP A 50 4.24 -32.69 16.21
N GLU A 51 4.68 -33.63 17.04
CA GLU A 51 3.86 -34.76 17.48
C GLU A 51 3.19 -34.39 18.81
N THR A 52 1.89 -34.63 18.97
CA THR A 52 1.16 -34.29 20.20
C THR A 52 -0.07 -35.18 20.40
N ASN A 53 -0.41 -35.44 21.66
CA ASN A 53 -1.64 -36.14 22.07
C ASN A 53 -2.82 -35.19 22.30
N SER A 54 -2.54 -33.88 22.30
CA SER A 54 -3.51 -32.82 22.56
C SER A 54 -3.32 -31.74 21.50
N PRO A 55 -3.64 -32.03 20.22
CA PRO A 55 -3.51 -31.07 19.15
C PRO A 55 -4.44 -29.87 19.38
N PRO A 56 -4.06 -28.68 18.92
CA PRO A 56 -4.96 -27.54 18.82
C PRO A 56 -6.05 -27.82 17.79
N GLU A 57 -6.94 -26.83 17.57
CA GLU A 57 -7.88 -26.88 16.46
C GLU A 57 -7.14 -27.12 15.13
N LEU A 58 -7.70 -28.00 14.29
CA LEU A 58 -7.10 -28.43 13.02
C LEU A 58 -7.79 -27.71 11.86
N LYS A 59 -7.06 -27.51 10.75
CA LYS A 59 -7.65 -27.00 9.51
C LYS A 59 -8.48 -28.07 8.79
N GLY A 60 -9.53 -27.61 8.12
CA GLY A 60 -10.48 -28.46 7.39
C GLY A 60 -11.57 -29.02 8.29
N ASP A 61 -12.35 -29.96 7.76
CA ASP A 61 -13.48 -30.56 8.47
C ASP A 61 -13.06 -31.67 9.45
N THR A 62 -11.79 -32.08 9.43
CA THR A 62 -11.30 -33.20 10.22
C THR A 62 -11.09 -32.79 11.66
N LYS A 63 -11.86 -33.40 12.57
CA LYS A 63 -11.68 -33.25 14.02
C LYS A 63 -10.78 -34.35 14.55
N TYR A 64 -9.87 -33.98 15.45
CA TYR A 64 -9.06 -34.95 16.18
C TYR A 64 -9.94 -35.85 17.04
N ASN A 65 -9.68 -37.15 17.00
CA ASN A 65 -10.31 -38.14 17.87
C ASN A 65 -9.25 -38.66 18.86
N GLU A 66 -9.53 -38.55 20.17
CA GLU A 66 -8.63 -39.00 21.23
C GLU A 66 -8.20 -40.47 21.12
N MET A 67 -9.00 -41.32 20.46
CA MET A 67 -8.66 -42.72 20.20
C MET A 67 -7.50 -42.90 19.20
N GLN A 68 -7.11 -41.85 18.45
CA GLN A 68 -6.00 -41.88 17.50
C GLN A 68 -4.63 -41.76 18.18
N GLY A 69 -4.57 -41.33 19.44
CA GLY A 69 -3.31 -41.11 20.16
C GLY A 69 -2.48 -39.97 19.57
N ALA A 70 -1.15 -40.07 19.63
CA ALA A 70 -0.26 -39.03 19.14
C ALA A 70 -0.46 -38.79 17.63
N VAL A 71 -0.82 -37.56 17.26
CA VAL A 71 -0.91 -37.13 15.86
C VAL A 71 0.26 -36.22 15.50
N LYS A 72 0.60 -36.17 14.20
CA LYS A 72 1.65 -35.30 13.68
C LYS A 72 1.04 -34.06 13.03
N LEU A 73 1.56 -32.90 13.40
CA LEU A 73 1.16 -31.59 12.89
C LEU A 73 2.29 -30.99 12.05
N ILE A 74 1.98 -30.41 10.90
CA ILE A 74 2.91 -29.63 10.10
C ILE A 74 2.98 -28.23 10.70
N LEU A 75 4.16 -27.80 11.15
CA LEU A 75 4.40 -26.45 11.64
C LEU A 75 5.11 -25.56 10.61
N ASP A 76 6.04 -26.11 9.81
CA ASP A 76 6.61 -25.38 8.68
C ASP A 76 6.69 -26.29 7.44
N GLY A 77 6.63 -25.68 6.26
CA GLY A 77 6.60 -26.40 4.98
C GLY A 77 5.19 -26.68 4.46
N GLN A 78 4.14 -26.22 5.16
CA GLN A 78 2.74 -26.33 4.76
C GLN A 78 2.51 -25.94 3.29
N GLN A 79 3.00 -24.77 2.85
CA GLN A 79 2.78 -24.27 1.49
C GLN A 79 3.43 -25.18 0.43
N ARG A 80 4.68 -25.61 0.67
CA ARG A 80 5.42 -26.56 -0.20
C ARG A 80 4.71 -27.90 -0.32
N ILE A 81 4.24 -28.43 0.81
CA ILE A 81 3.50 -29.69 0.87
C ILE A 81 2.16 -29.56 0.15
N THR A 82 1.48 -28.42 0.31
CA THR A 82 0.21 -28.14 -0.37
C THR A 82 0.38 -28.13 -1.89
N ASP A 83 1.42 -27.46 -2.41
CA ASP A 83 1.73 -27.45 -3.85
C ASP A 83 2.07 -28.84 -4.40
N LEU A 84 2.91 -29.58 -3.65
CA LEU A 84 3.23 -30.97 -3.97
C LEU A 84 1.96 -31.82 -4.03
N TYR A 85 1.09 -31.70 -3.03
CA TYR A 85 -0.18 -32.42 -2.99
C TYR A 85 -1.05 -32.09 -4.21
N MET A 86 -1.28 -30.81 -4.48
CA MET A 86 -2.13 -30.35 -5.58
C MET A 86 -1.61 -30.79 -6.95
N ILE A 87 -0.30 -30.69 -7.20
CA ILE A 87 0.27 -31.09 -8.49
C ILE A 87 0.35 -32.61 -8.63
N LEU A 88 0.72 -33.34 -7.57
CA LEU A 88 0.86 -34.80 -7.61
C LEU A 88 -0.49 -35.50 -7.69
N LYS A 89 -1.49 -35.09 -6.90
CA LYS A 89 -2.83 -35.71 -6.83
C LYS A 89 -3.85 -35.07 -7.78
N GLY A 90 -3.64 -33.82 -8.18
CA GLY A 90 -4.59 -33.08 -9.01
C GLY A 90 -5.83 -32.55 -8.27
N GLN A 91 -5.85 -32.65 -6.93
CA GLN A 91 -6.96 -32.25 -6.07
C GLN A 91 -6.47 -31.33 -4.94
N VAL A 92 -7.36 -30.52 -4.37
CA VAL A 92 -7.04 -29.69 -3.19
C VAL A 92 -6.95 -30.61 -1.96
N PRO A 93 -5.95 -30.43 -1.07
CA PRO A 93 -5.83 -31.25 0.14
C PRO A 93 -7.00 -31.01 1.12
N PRO A 94 -7.31 -31.98 1.99
CA PRO A 94 -8.50 -31.95 2.86
C PRO A 94 -8.54 -30.79 3.87
N TYR A 95 -7.42 -30.13 4.12
CA TYR A 95 -7.31 -28.97 5.01
C TYR A 95 -7.51 -27.62 4.31
N TYR A 96 -7.85 -27.61 3.01
CA TYR A 96 -8.21 -26.41 2.26
C TYR A 96 -9.46 -26.62 1.41
N SER A 97 -10.24 -25.56 1.23
CA SER A 97 -11.28 -25.48 0.21
C SER A 97 -10.77 -24.83 -1.09
N GLU A 98 -11.45 -25.09 -2.22
CA GLU A 98 -11.12 -24.45 -3.51
C GLU A 98 -11.16 -22.90 -3.42
N SER A 99 -12.04 -22.33 -2.59
CA SER A 99 -12.11 -20.88 -2.35
C SER A 99 -10.90 -20.30 -1.62
N GLU A 100 -10.14 -21.13 -0.90
CA GLU A 100 -8.95 -20.70 -0.15
C GLU A 100 -7.68 -20.74 -1.01
N ILE A 101 -7.74 -21.38 -2.19
CA ILE A 101 -6.63 -21.45 -3.14
C ILE A 101 -6.73 -20.29 -4.14
N LYS A 102 -6.11 -19.15 -3.79
CA LYS A 102 -6.09 -17.97 -4.67
C LYS A 102 -5.34 -18.19 -5.99
N TYR A 103 -4.24 -18.95 -5.95
CA TYR A 103 -3.39 -19.24 -7.11
C TYR A 103 -3.23 -20.74 -7.29
N ASP A 104 -4.14 -21.35 -8.04
CA ASP A 104 -4.10 -22.78 -8.30
C ASP A 104 -2.82 -23.20 -9.07
N PRO A 105 -1.96 -24.07 -8.49
CA PRO A 105 -0.72 -24.53 -9.09
C PRO A 105 -0.91 -25.64 -10.12
N ARG A 106 -2.08 -26.30 -10.17
CA ARG A 106 -2.33 -27.52 -10.96
C ARG A 106 -2.06 -27.33 -12.45
N ASN A 107 -2.16 -26.10 -12.97
CA ASN A 107 -1.88 -25.74 -14.37
C ASN A 107 -0.41 -25.39 -14.66
N LEU A 108 0.54 -25.99 -13.93
CA LEU A 108 1.97 -25.90 -14.20
C LEU A 108 2.40 -26.92 -15.27
N TYR A 109 3.06 -26.43 -16.32
CA TYR A 109 3.56 -27.25 -17.42
C TYR A 109 5.08 -27.31 -17.39
N VAL A 110 5.62 -28.44 -17.83
CA VAL A 110 7.05 -28.67 -18.04
C VAL A 110 7.31 -28.93 -19.51
N ASN A 111 8.36 -28.34 -20.05
CA ASN A 111 8.89 -28.72 -21.34
C ASN A 111 9.80 -29.95 -21.18
N VAL A 112 9.40 -31.11 -21.68
CA VAL A 112 10.10 -32.38 -21.43
C VAL A 112 11.46 -32.50 -22.15
N GLU A 113 11.79 -31.58 -23.05
CA GLU A 113 13.12 -31.49 -23.69
C GLU A 113 14.08 -30.58 -22.91
N THR A 114 13.59 -29.42 -22.44
CA THR A 114 14.42 -28.36 -21.83
C THR A 114 14.31 -28.27 -20.31
N LEU A 115 13.35 -28.98 -19.70
CA LEU A 115 12.96 -28.87 -18.28
C LEU A 115 12.48 -27.48 -17.86
N GLU A 116 12.14 -26.61 -18.82
CA GLU A 116 11.57 -25.30 -18.52
C GLU A 116 10.15 -25.46 -17.92
N LEU A 117 9.87 -24.72 -16.84
CA LEU A 117 8.57 -24.70 -16.16
C LEU A 117 7.85 -23.39 -16.41
N GLU A 118 6.57 -23.48 -16.78
CA GLU A 118 5.75 -22.32 -17.12
C GLU A 118 4.25 -22.61 -16.94
N TYR A 119 3.47 -21.59 -16.57
CA TYR A 119 2.01 -21.70 -16.56
C TYR A 119 1.45 -21.55 -17.98
N PHE A 120 0.27 -22.12 -18.24
CA PHE A 120 -0.28 -22.15 -19.60
C PHE A 120 -0.23 -20.79 -20.33
N LYS A 121 0.52 -20.74 -21.44
CA LYS A 121 0.64 -19.57 -22.33
C LYS A 121 0.30 -20.00 -23.76
N LYS A 122 -0.88 -19.58 -24.26
CA LYS A 122 -1.43 -20.00 -25.56
C LYS A 122 -0.42 -19.89 -26.71
N LEU A 123 0.24 -18.74 -26.86
CA LEU A 123 1.22 -18.49 -27.93
C LEU A 123 2.45 -19.41 -27.86
N LYS A 124 2.84 -19.87 -26.67
CA LYS A 124 4.04 -20.69 -26.46
C LYS A 124 3.74 -22.19 -26.54
N MET A 125 2.54 -22.61 -26.13
CA MET A 125 2.23 -24.00 -25.83
C MET A 125 1.21 -24.65 -26.78
N GLN A 126 0.33 -23.89 -27.44
CA GLN A 126 -0.81 -24.47 -28.18
C GLN A 126 -0.39 -25.42 -29.32
N ASN A 127 0.76 -25.16 -29.96
CA ASN A 127 1.26 -25.96 -31.08
C ASN A 127 2.58 -26.66 -30.75
N ASN A 128 2.93 -26.81 -29.46
CA ASN A 128 4.18 -27.43 -29.05
C ASN A 128 3.92 -28.64 -28.13
N PRO A 129 3.98 -29.87 -28.65
CA PRO A 129 3.66 -31.09 -27.90
C PRO A 129 4.69 -31.45 -26.82
N LEU A 130 5.80 -30.71 -26.71
CA LEU A 130 6.79 -30.90 -25.65
C LEU A 130 6.34 -30.30 -24.31
N TRP A 131 5.32 -29.45 -24.29
CA TRP A 131 4.77 -28.86 -23.07
C TRP A 131 3.70 -29.77 -22.49
N ILE A 132 4.03 -30.45 -21.40
CA ILE A 132 3.13 -31.40 -20.73
C ILE A 132 2.79 -30.86 -19.34
N LYS A 133 1.52 -30.97 -18.95
CA LYS A 133 1.06 -30.58 -17.62
C LYS A 133 1.64 -31.56 -16.59
N LEU A 134 2.27 -31.05 -15.53
CA LEU A 134 2.94 -31.90 -14.53
C LEU A 134 1.97 -32.90 -13.88
N THR A 135 0.76 -32.47 -13.54
CA THR A 135 -0.27 -33.34 -12.97
C THR A 135 -0.60 -34.53 -13.89
N ASP A 136 -0.54 -34.35 -15.21
CA ASP A 136 -0.84 -35.44 -16.14
C ASP A 136 0.27 -36.50 -16.16
N ILE A 137 1.52 -36.10 -15.96
CA ILE A 137 2.66 -37.01 -15.79
C ILE A 137 2.49 -37.79 -14.48
N PHE A 138 2.29 -37.10 -13.35
CA PHE A 138 2.21 -37.75 -12.04
C PHE A 138 0.99 -38.66 -11.87
N GLN A 139 -0.14 -38.30 -12.48
CA GLN A 139 -1.35 -39.13 -12.53
C GLN A 139 -1.29 -40.23 -13.60
N LYS A 140 -0.14 -40.41 -14.28
CA LYS A 140 0.08 -41.41 -15.34
C LYS A 140 -0.93 -41.31 -16.49
N ARG A 141 -1.46 -40.10 -16.74
CA ARG A 141 -2.34 -39.81 -17.88
C ARG A 141 -1.57 -39.60 -19.18
N VAL A 142 -0.32 -39.16 -19.06
CA VAL A 142 0.62 -38.99 -20.17
C VAL A 142 1.96 -39.60 -19.79
N GLY A 143 2.43 -40.57 -20.57
CA GLY A 143 3.75 -41.18 -20.41
C GLY A 143 4.70 -40.91 -21.58
N PHE A 144 5.91 -41.47 -21.50
CA PHE A 144 6.93 -41.35 -22.55
C PHE A 144 6.41 -41.76 -23.95
N ILE A 145 5.67 -42.88 -24.03
CA ILE A 145 5.16 -43.42 -25.30
C ILE A 145 4.17 -42.45 -25.95
N ASP A 146 3.27 -41.85 -25.17
CA ASP A 146 2.26 -40.90 -25.67
C ASP A 146 2.92 -39.64 -26.22
N ILE A 147 3.94 -39.14 -25.53
CA ILE A 147 4.72 -37.96 -25.93
C ILE A 147 5.45 -38.24 -27.24
N VAL A 148 6.16 -39.37 -27.34
CA VAL A 148 6.91 -39.72 -28.55
C VAL A 148 5.97 -39.95 -29.74
N LYS A 149 4.82 -40.59 -29.52
CA LYS A 149 3.81 -40.78 -30.56
C LYS A 149 3.31 -39.44 -31.10
N THR A 150 2.90 -38.54 -30.22
CA THR A 150 2.41 -37.19 -30.58
C THR A 150 3.50 -36.38 -31.30
N LEU A 151 4.76 -36.48 -30.86
CA LEU A 151 5.87 -35.80 -31.53
C LEU A 151 6.08 -36.32 -32.95
N LYS A 152 6.06 -37.64 -33.16
CA LYS A 152 6.22 -38.27 -34.48
C LYS A 152 5.11 -37.91 -35.47
N GLU A 153 3.91 -37.58 -34.99
CA GLU A 153 2.82 -37.07 -35.83
C GLU A 153 3.09 -35.65 -36.37
N SER A 154 3.97 -34.90 -35.71
CA SER A 154 4.24 -33.48 -36.02
C SER A 154 5.61 -33.21 -36.64
N GLN A 155 6.62 -34.04 -36.37
CA GLN A 155 8.00 -33.86 -36.83
C GLN A 155 8.80 -35.18 -36.76
N GLU A 156 9.91 -35.28 -37.48
CA GLU A 156 10.88 -36.37 -37.28
C GLU A 156 11.54 -36.26 -35.89
N VAL A 157 11.62 -37.39 -35.19
CA VAL A 157 12.17 -37.45 -33.82
C VAL A 157 13.38 -38.37 -33.81
N SER A 158 14.57 -37.79 -33.70
CA SER A 158 15.82 -38.54 -33.59
C SER A 158 15.90 -39.36 -32.30
N ASP A 159 16.65 -40.46 -32.31
CA ASP A 159 16.86 -41.30 -31.13
C ASP A 159 17.47 -40.50 -29.98
N LYS A 160 18.41 -39.59 -30.27
CA LYS A 160 19.01 -38.68 -29.29
C LYS A 160 17.96 -37.85 -28.56
N LYS A 161 16.96 -37.33 -29.28
CA LYS A 161 15.86 -36.56 -28.69
C LYS A 161 14.94 -37.45 -27.84
N GLN A 162 14.66 -38.67 -28.29
CA GLN A 162 13.89 -39.65 -27.51
C GLN A 162 14.61 -40.00 -26.20
N TYR A 163 15.92 -40.27 -26.23
CA TYR A 163 16.72 -40.55 -25.03
C TYR A 163 16.73 -39.37 -24.05
N LEU A 164 16.87 -38.13 -24.55
CA LEU A 164 16.83 -36.92 -23.71
C LEU A 164 15.47 -36.77 -23.01
N ILE A 165 14.37 -36.94 -23.75
CA ILE A 165 13.01 -36.87 -23.18
C ILE A 165 12.82 -37.96 -22.12
N ALA A 166 13.30 -39.19 -22.38
CA ALA A 166 13.20 -40.29 -21.42
C ALA A 166 13.97 -39.99 -20.11
N ASP A 167 15.20 -39.47 -20.20
CA ASP A 167 16.00 -39.09 -19.03
C ASP A 167 15.34 -37.96 -18.22
N ASN A 168 14.83 -36.94 -18.92
CA ASN A 168 14.13 -35.82 -18.30
C ASN A 168 12.83 -36.26 -17.62
N LEU A 169 12.04 -37.12 -18.25
CA LEU A 169 10.84 -37.69 -17.63
C LEU A 169 11.19 -38.48 -16.37
N LYS A 170 12.26 -39.28 -16.40
CA LYS A 170 12.73 -40.01 -15.22
C LYS A 170 13.06 -39.06 -14.05
N LYS A 171 13.69 -37.92 -14.31
CA LYS A 171 13.99 -36.90 -13.28
C LYS A 171 12.72 -36.28 -12.66
N ILE A 172 11.69 -36.09 -13.49
CA ILE A 172 10.39 -35.56 -13.05
C ILE A 172 9.64 -36.63 -12.24
N GLU A 173 9.53 -37.86 -12.75
CA GLU A 173 8.87 -38.99 -12.11
C GLU A 173 9.55 -39.43 -10.79
N ALA A 174 10.83 -39.11 -10.61
CA ALA A 174 11.55 -39.35 -9.36
C ALA A 174 11.12 -38.42 -8.21
N ILE A 175 10.45 -37.29 -8.48
CA ILE A 175 10.10 -36.27 -7.48
C ILE A 175 9.37 -36.87 -6.25
N PRO A 176 8.31 -37.70 -6.39
CA PRO A 176 7.62 -38.29 -5.23
C PRO A 176 8.52 -39.16 -4.35
N SER A 177 9.58 -39.74 -4.92
CA SER A 177 10.52 -40.60 -4.18
C SER A 177 11.64 -39.82 -3.48
N ARG A 178 11.75 -38.50 -3.72
CA ARG A 178 12.78 -37.66 -3.09
C ARG A 178 12.49 -37.46 -1.60
N ASP A 179 13.57 -37.33 -0.84
CA ASP A 179 13.51 -37.02 0.58
C ASP A 179 13.23 -35.54 0.81
N PHE A 180 12.21 -35.27 1.60
CA PHE A 180 11.97 -33.98 2.22
C PHE A 180 12.44 -34.08 3.67
N LEU A 181 13.50 -33.34 3.99
CA LEU A 181 14.12 -33.35 5.32
C LEU A 181 13.11 -32.88 6.37
N GLU A 182 12.91 -33.69 7.41
CA GLU A 182 11.95 -33.44 8.49
C GLU A 182 12.71 -33.18 9.79
N GLN A 183 12.32 -32.13 10.50
CA GLN A 183 12.73 -31.83 11.87
C GLN A 183 11.48 -31.96 12.75
N SER A 184 11.58 -32.70 13.85
CA SER A 184 10.43 -32.97 14.72
C SER A 184 10.58 -32.31 16.08
N ILE A 185 9.53 -31.61 16.52
CA ILE A 185 9.38 -31.10 17.88
C ILE A 185 8.92 -32.24 18.80
N PRO A 186 9.52 -32.41 19.98
CA PRO A 186 9.13 -33.45 20.93
C PRO A 186 7.68 -33.34 21.41
N ILE A 187 7.09 -34.49 21.78
CA ILE A 187 5.70 -34.62 22.29
C ILE A 187 5.41 -33.78 23.53
N LYS A 188 6.44 -33.50 24.34
CA LYS A 188 6.33 -32.69 25.57
C LYS A 188 6.13 -31.20 25.32
N ALA A 189 6.33 -30.71 24.09
CA ALA A 189 6.14 -29.29 23.79
C ALA A 189 4.66 -28.93 23.87
N SER A 190 4.37 -27.78 24.45
CA SER A 190 3.04 -27.17 24.49
C SER A 190 2.67 -26.52 23.14
N VAL A 191 1.38 -26.23 22.94
CA VAL A 191 0.89 -25.47 21.77
C VAL A 191 1.63 -24.14 21.63
N ARG A 192 1.84 -23.44 22.74
CA ARG A 192 2.56 -22.16 22.77
C ARG A 192 4.01 -22.30 22.31
N GLU A 193 4.75 -23.26 22.86
CA GLU A 193 6.14 -23.52 22.44
C GLU A 193 6.20 -23.92 20.95
N ALA A 194 5.22 -24.68 20.46
CA ALA A 194 5.12 -25.04 19.06
C ALA A 194 4.90 -23.80 18.15
N ILE A 195 4.07 -22.83 18.57
CA ILE A 195 3.87 -21.57 17.86
C ILE A 195 5.15 -20.70 17.90
N ASP A 196 5.85 -20.64 19.04
CA ASP A 196 7.10 -19.90 19.18
C ASP A 196 8.22 -20.48 18.30
N ILE A 197 8.37 -21.81 18.27
CA ILE A 197 9.35 -22.49 17.41
C ILE A 197 8.96 -22.30 15.94
N PHE A 198 7.69 -22.42 15.60
CA PHE A 198 7.18 -22.11 14.27
C PHE A 198 7.60 -20.69 13.84
N TYR A 199 7.39 -19.69 14.71
CA TYR A 199 7.79 -18.32 14.44
C TYR A 199 9.30 -18.20 14.18
N ILE A 200 10.14 -18.73 15.07
CA ILE A 200 11.61 -18.67 14.94
C ILE A 200 12.05 -19.25 13.60
N VAL A 201 11.50 -20.40 13.20
CA VAL A 201 11.87 -21.08 11.94
C VAL A 201 11.31 -20.36 10.70
N ASN A 202 10.15 -19.70 10.82
CA ASN A 202 9.51 -19.02 9.70
C ASN A 202 10.20 -17.70 9.28
N THR A 203 11.08 -17.15 10.13
CA THR A 203 11.85 -15.91 9.83
C THR A 203 12.74 -15.99 8.57
N GLY A 204 13.04 -17.19 8.06
CA GLY A 204 13.79 -17.39 6.82
C GLY A 204 12.94 -17.53 5.54
N GLY A 205 11.61 -17.53 5.65
CA GLY A 205 10.67 -17.79 4.55
C GLY A 205 9.89 -16.55 4.06
N VAL A 206 8.67 -16.77 3.55
CA VAL A 206 7.71 -15.66 3.39
C VAL A 206 7.26 -15.27 4.79
N ASN A 207 7.84 -14.21 5.35
CA ASN A 207 7.59 -13.82 6.75
C ASN A 207 6.09 -13.64 7.04
N LEU A 208 5.70 -14.09 8.23
CA LEU A 208 4.41 -13.72 8.82
C LEU A 208 4.42 -12.23 9.17
N THR A 209 3.27 -11.58 9.06
CA THR A 209 3.12 -10.24 9.67
C THR A 209 3.08 -10.36 11.19
N GLU A 210 3.43 -9.30 11.92
CA GLU A 210 3.32 -9.30 13.39
C GLU A 210 1.87 -9.54 13.85
N ALA A 211 0.89 -9.11 13.05
CA ALA A 211 -0.52 -9.37 13.29
C ALA A 211 -0.89 -10.85 13.06
N GLU A 212 -0.36 -11.48 12.01
CA GLU A 212 -0.52 -12.94 11.79
C GLU A 212 0.08 -13.75 12.94
N LEU A 213 1.23 -13.32 13.47
CA LEU A 213 1.86 -13.93 14.64
C LEU A 213 0.99 -13.78 15.89
N ALA A 214 0.51 -12.56 16.17
CA ALA A 214 -0.37 -12.31 17.30
C ALA A 214 -1.64 -13.17 17.20
N LEU A 215 -2.24 -13.29 16.02
CA LEU A 215 -3.41 -14.15 15.83
C LEU A 215 -3.09 -15.64 16.05
N ALA A 216 -1.89 -16.10 15.66
CA ALA A 216 -1.47 -17.47 15.93
C ALA A 216 -1.37 -17.73 17.44
N GLN A 217 -0.79 -16.79 18.19
CA GLN A 217 -0.71 -16.86 19.67
C GLN A 217 -2.10 -16.81 20.31
N ILE A 218 -2.97 -15.89 19.87
CA ILE A 218 -4.37 -15.82 20.33
C ILE A 218 -5.07 -17.16 20.11
N SER A 219 -4.87 -17.79 18.94
CA SER A 219 -5.45 -19.09 18.62
C SER A 219 -4.93 -20.23 19.51
N GLY A 220 -3.78 -20.05 20.17
CA GLY A 220 -3.23 -21.01 21.13
C GLY A 220 -4.07 -21.14 22.40
N TYR A 221 -4.62 -20.03 22.92
CA TYR A 221 -5.44 -20.01 24.13
C TYR A 221 -6.94 -19.77 23.88
N TRP A 222 -7.30 -19.26 22.70
CA TRP A 222 -8.67 -19.13 22.20
C TRP A 222 -8.79 -19.74 20.79
N PRO A 223 -8.99 -21.08 20.70
CA PRO A 223 -8.95 -21.81 19.43
C PRO A 223 -9.90 -21.26 18.35
N GLN A 224 -11.09 -20.84 18.75
CA GLN A 224 -12.13 -20.36 17.83
C GLN A 224 -11.87 -18.94 17.27
N ALA A 225 -10.86 -18.22 17.76
CA ALA A 225 -10.60 -16.83 17.41
C ALA A 225 -10.56 -16.62 15.88
N ARG A 226 -9.76 -17.42 15.18
CA ARG A 226 -9.56 -17.28 13.74
C ARG A 226 -10.85 -17.49 12.95
N ALA A 227 -11.65 -18.48 13.33
CA ALA A 227 -12.92 -18.78 12.69
C ALA A 227 -13.92 -17.63 12.86
N LEU A 228 -14.10 -17.15 14.09
CA LEU A 228 -15.02 -16.05 14.41
C LEU A 228 -14.63 -14.75 13.71
N LEU A 229 -13.34 -14.39 13.70
CA LEU A 229 -12.85 -13.22 12.98
C LEU A 229 -13.10 -13.34 11.46
N LYS A 230 -12.91 -14.54 10.89
CA LYS A 230 -13.16 -14.81 9.47
C LYS A 230 -14.64 -14.69 9.12
N ASP A 231 -15.53 -15.23 9.94
CA ASP A 231 -16.97 -15.15 9.72
C ASP A 231 -17.47 -13.70 9.70
N LYS A 232 -16.94 -12.85 10.58
CA LYS A 232 -17.24 -11.41 10.54
C LYS A 232 -16.70 -10.75 9.27
N LEU A 233 -15.49 -11.09 8.82
CA LEU A 233 -14.96 -10.58 7.55
C LEU A 233 -15.83 -10.96 6.34
N VAL A 234 -16.40 -12.17 6.33
CA VAL A 234 -17.33 -12.61 5.28
C VAL A 234 -18.59 -11.76 5.30
N THR A 235 -19.21 -11.60 6.48
CA THR A 235 -20.39 -10.75 6.66
C THR A 235 -20.14 -9.31 6.18
N LEU A 236 -19.01 -8.72 6.57
CA LEU A 236 -18.62 -7.37 6.13
C LEU A 236 -18.37 -7.30 4.62
N ALA A 237 -17.79 -8.35 4.02
CA ALA A 237 -17.51 -8.40 2.60
C ALA A 237 -18.79 -8.46 1.75
N GLU A 238 -19.84 -9.15 2.21
CA GLU A 238 -21.18 -9.15 1.58
C GLU A 238 -21.78 -7.74 1.52
N GLU A 239 -21.44 -6.92 2.51
CA GLU A 239 -21.81 -5.52 2.65
C GLU A 239 -20.89 -4.52 1.91
N GLY A 240 -19.86 -5.01 1.20
CA GLY A 240 -18.89 -4.21 0.44
C GLY A 240 -17.61 -3.87 1.21
N PHE A 241 -17.50 -4.24 2.48
CA PHE A 241 -16.34 -3.98 3.33
C PHE A 241 -15.40 -5.18 3.40
N VAL A 242 -14.46 -5.24 2.48
CA VAL A 242 -13.48 -6.34 2.39
C VAL A 242 -12.19 -5.96 3.13
N PHE A 243 -11.83 -6.71 4.17
CA PHE A 243 -10.59 -6.59 4.94
C PHE A 243 -9.85 -7.94 5.06
N ASN A 244 -8.67 -7.91 5.70
CA ASN A 244 -7.91 -9.10 6.08
C ASN A 244 -7.95 -9.33 7.60
N LEU A 245 -7.43 -10.46 8.05
CA LEU A 245 -7.35 -10.78 9.49
C LEU A 245 -6.48 -9.77 10.24
N ASP A 246 -5.37 -9.33 9.64
CA ASP A 246 -4.47 -8.35 10.23
C ASP A 246 -5.22 -7.09 10.68
N PHE A 247 -6.13 -6.57 9.86
CA PHE A 247 -6.95 -5.41 10.21
C PHE A 247 -7.70 -5.62 11.53
N LEU A 248 -8.35 -6.77 11.73
CA LEU A 248 -9.07 -7.06 12.98
C LEU A 248 -8.13 -7.25 14.18
N VAL A 249 -6.92 -7.77 13.96
CA VAL A 249 -5.91 -7.88 15.02
C VAL A 249 -5.41 -6.50 15.45
N TYR A 250 -5.16 -5.58 14.50
CA TYR A 250 -4.85 -4.18 14.84
C TYR A 250 -6.02 -3.49 15.56
N VAL A 251 -7.27 -3.79 15.20
CA VAL A 251 -8.45 -3.31 15.94
C VAL A 251 -8.45 -3.82 17.38
N LEU A 252 -8.19 -5.12 17.60
CA LEU A 252 -8.10 -5.70 18.95
C LEU A 252 -6.97 -5.04 19.77
N LEU A 253 -5.79 -4.86 19.17
CA LEU A 253 -4.66 -4.19 19.82
C LEU A 253 -5.04 -2.74 20.21
N GLY A 254 -5.65 -2.00 19.28
CA GLY A 254 -6.06 -0.62 19.49
C GLY A 254 -7.11 -0.47 20.58
N VAL A 255 -8.08 -1.37 20.63
CA VAL A 255 -9.15 -1.35 21.64
C VAL A 255 -8.66 -1.76 23.04
N LEU A 256 -7.81 -2.77 23.12
CA LEU A 256 -7.37 -3.32 24.42
C LEU A 256 -6.22 -2.53 25.04
N HIS A 257 -5.33 -2.00 24.20
CA HIS A 257 -4.07 -1.42 24.66
C HIS A 257 -3.85 0.02 24.19
N ASN A 258 -4.81 0.62 23.45
CA ASN A 258 -4.72 2.00 22.97
C ASN A 258 -3.46 2.26 22.12
N MET A 259 -3.06 1.30 21.29
CA MET A 259 -1.85 1.37 20.47
C MET A 259 -1.93 0.52 19.20
N GLY A 260 -0.96 0.70 18.31
CA GLY A 260 -0.82 0.03 17.02
C GLY A 260 0.50 -0.72 16.80
N SER A 261 1.53 -0.59 17.63
CA SER A 261 2.86 -1.21 17.38
C SER A 261 3.21 -2.47 18.16
N ASP A 262 2.81 -2.59 19.43
CA ASP A 262 3.30 -3.70 20.28
C ASP A 262 2.36 -4.92 20.30
N MET A 263 2.36 -5.69 19.20
CA MET A 263 1.54 -6.90 19.03
C MET A 263 1.75 -7.96 20.12
N ARG A 264 2.93 -7.97 20.78
CA ARG A 264 3.28 -8.92 21.84
C ARG A 264 2.34 -8.82 23.05
N LYS A 265 1.69 -7.68 23.23
CA LYS A 265 0.70 -7.50 24.32
C LYS A 265 -0.48 -8.45 24.19
N LEU A 266 -0.79 -8.92 22.99
CA LEU A 266 -1.86 -9.91 22.75
C LEU A 266 -1.39 -11.37 22.91
N HIS A 267 -0.11 -11.63 23.19
CA HIS A 267 0.40 -13.01 23.19
C HIS A 267 0.09 -13.80 24.47
N SER A 268 -0.10 -13.12 25.62
CA SER A 268 -0.34 -13.83 26.89
C SER A 268 -1.76 -14.38 26.98
N GLU A 269 -1.89 -15.58 27.55
CA GLU A 269 -3.17 -16.22 27.86
C GLU A 269 -4.00 -15.40 28.87
N ASP A 270 -3.37 -14.57 29.69
CA ASP A 270 -4.06 -13.65 30.61
C ASP A 270 -5.00 -12.66 29.87
N ASN A 271 -4.79 -12.46 28.57
CA ASN A 271 -5.65 -11.61 27.75
C ASN A 271 -6.93 -12.31 27.29
N LYS A 272 -7.06 -13.63 27.47
CA LYS A 272 -8.13 -14.44 26.86
C LYS A 272 -9.52 -13.86 27.11
N ASP A 273 -9.87 -13.62 28.37
CA ASP A 273 -11.19 -13.12 28.72
C ASP A 273 -11.42 -11.70 28.20
N ASN A 274 -10.42 -10.82 28.32
CA ASN A 274 -10.48 -9.45 27.80
C ASN A 274 -10.66 -9.40 26.28
N ILE A 275 -9.94 -10.26 25.54
CA ILE A 275 -10.04 -10.36 24.08
C ILE A 275 -11.43 -10.87 23.68
N ILE A 276 -11.94 -11.91 24.35
CA ILE A 276 -13.27 -12.45 24.05
C ILE A 276 -14.36 -11.41 24.30
N GLU A 277 -14.28 -10.68 25.42
CA GLU A 277 -15.23 -9.62 25.74
C GLU A 277 -15.16 -8.46 24.72
N ALA A 278 -13.95 -8.01 24.40
CA ALA A 278 -13.74 -6.95 23.41
C ALA A 278 -14.22 -7.37 22.02
N TRP A 279 -13.90 -8.60 21.60
CA TRP A 279 -14.37 -9.15 20.33
C TRP A 279 -15.90 -9.22 20.27
N LYS A 280 -16.55 -9.69 21.34
CA LYS A 280 -18.02 -9.75 21.40
C LYS A 280 -18.64 -8.36 21.17
N LYS A 281 -18.13 -7.33 21.82
CA LYS A 281 -18.61 -5.95 21.63
C LYS A 281 -18.30 -5.40 20.23
N LEU A 282 -17.14 -5.74 19.68
CA LEU A 282 -16.76 -5.38 18.31
C LEU A 282 -17.69 -6.00 17.27
N ASP A 283 -17.89 -7.32 17.37
CA ASP A 283 -18.66 -8.13 16.42
C ASP A 283 -20.16 -7.81 16.45
N GLU A 284 -20.76 -7.73 17.65
CA GLU A 284 -22.21 -7.54 17.79
C GLU A 284 -22.67 -6.10 17.53
N LYS A 285 -21.79 -5.10 17.67
CA LYS A 285 -22.21 -3.68 17.68
C LYS A 285 -21.26 -2.72 16.98
N VAL A 286 -20.00 -2.65 17.42
CA VAL A 286 -19.12 -1.51 17.06
C VAL A 286 -18.78 -1.48 15.58
N LEU A 287 -18.42 -2.64 15.01
CA LEU A 287 -18.05 -2.72 13.59
C LEU A 287 -19.24 -2.34 12.70
N ASP A 288 -20.44 -2.86 12.98
CA ASP A 288 -21.64 -2.57 12.21
C ASP A 288 -22.06 -1.11 12.36
N TYR A 289 -21.92 -0.53 13.55
CA TYR A 289 -22.16 0.89 13.79
C TYR A 289 -21.24 1.77 12.95
N VAL A 290 -19.92 1.51 13.01
CA VAL A 290 -18.92 2.32 12.28
C VAL A 290 -19.11 2.19 10.77
N PHE A 291 -19.30 0.98 10.23
CA PHE A 291 -19.44 0.83 8.78
C PHE A 291 -20.77 1.36 8.24
N ASN A 292 -21.86 1.29 9.02
CA ASN A 292 -23.09 2.00 8.68
C ASN A 292 -22.92 3.51 8.73
N MET A 293 -22.18 4.04 9.71
CA MET A 293 -21.81 5.45 9.78
C MET A 293 -21.00 5.86 8.53
N MET A 294 -19.98 5.10 8.14
CA MET A 294 -19.18 5.37 6.94
C MET A 294 -20.01 5.34 5.66
N ARG A 295 -20.97 4.40 5.55
CA ARG A 295 -21.87 4.31 4.39
C ARG A 295 -22.84 5.49 4.33
N THR A 296 -23.43 5.86 5.46
CA THR A 296 -24.49 6.86 5.52
C THR A 296 -23.97 8.29 5.51
N GLN A 297 -22.87 8.56 6.22
CA GLN A 297 -22.33 9.92 6.43
C GLN A 297 -21.13 10.21 5.53
N ALA A 298 -20.27 9.21 5.30
CA ALA A 298 -19.08 9.36 4.46
C ALA A 298 -19.25 8.85 3.02
N TYR A 299 -20.44 8.33 2.66
CA TYR A 299 -20.76 7.81 1.33
C TYR A 299 -19.81 6.70 0.82
N VAL A 300 -19.19 5.97 1.75
CA VAL A 300 -18.27 4.87 1.46
C VAL A 300 -19.08 3.57 1.32
N ASP A 301 -19.22 3.09 0.09
CA ASP A 301 -20.00 1.87 -0.19
C ASP A 301 -19.14 0.61 -0.28
N HIS A 302 -17.85 0.75 -0.56
CA HIS A 302 -16.93 -0.39 -0.68
C HIS A 302 -15.50 0.01 -0.27
N THR A 303 -14.76 -0.90 0.37
CA THR A 303 -13.34 -0.72 0.68
C THR A 303 -12.44 -0.42 -0.52
N LYS A 304 -12.83 -0.75 -1.76
CA LYS A 304 -12.11 -0.36 -3.00
C LYS A 304 -12.07 1.14 -3.24
N GLU A 305 -12.89 1.90 -2.53
CA GLU A 305 -12.88 3.36 -2.54
C GLU A 305 -11.89 3.94 -1.54
N ILE A 306 -11.42 3.13 -0.59
CA ILE A 306 -10.55 3.57 0.49
C ILE A 306 -9.10 3.28 0.08
N ASN A 307 -8.23 4.28 0.19
CA ASN A 307 -6.81 4.10 -0.11
C ASN A 307 -6.12 3.27 0.99
N SER A 308 -6.36 3.62 2.26
CA SER A 308 -5.92 2.82 3.40
C SER A 308 -7.07 2.56 4.38
N VAL A 309 -7.46 1.29 4.48
CA VAL A 309 -8.49 0.81 5.41
C VAL A 309 -8.12 1.02 6.87
N TYR A 310 -6.83 1.13 7.19
CA TYR A 310 -6.35 1.31 8.56
C TYR A 310 -6.74 2.66 9.18
N ALA A 311 -7.12 3.66 8.37
CA ALA A 311 -7.72 4.89 8.88
C ALA A 311 -9.05 4.68 9.59
N LEU A 312 -9.70 3.52 9.42
CA LEU A 312 -10.92 3.18 10.15
C LEU A 312 -10.62 2.78 11.60
N ILE A 313 -9.38 2.38 11.93
CA ILE A 313 -9.04 1.86 13.26
C ILE A 313 -9.20 2.92 14.36
N PRO A 314 -8.66 4.16 14.23
CA PRO A 314 -8.89 5.19 15.26
C PRO A 314 -10.38 5.51 15.44
N ILE A 315 -11.18 5.46 14.37
CA ILE A 315 -12.65 5.64 14.44
C ILE A 315 -13.31 4.49 15.19
N ILE A 316 -12.88 3.24 14.95
CA ILE A 316 -13.39 2.05 15.64
C ILE A 316 -13.02 2.10 17.13
N VAL A 317 -11.78 2.44 17.48
CA VAL A 317 -11.36 2.59 18.87
C VAL A 317 -12.16 3.68 19.58
N TYR A 318 -12.36 4.83 18.92
CA TYR A 318 -13.18 5.91 19.48
C TYR A 318 -14.63 5.48 19.72
N ALA A 319 -15.25 4.82 18.74
CA ALA A 319 -16.62 4.30 18.86
C ALA A 319 -16.74 3.22 19.94
N TYR A 320 -15.73 2.36 20.06
CA TYR A 320 -15.66 1.35 21.11
C TYR A 320 -15.64 1.98 22.51
N ASN A 321 -14.79 2.99 22.72
CA ASN A 321 -14.62 3.67 24.01
C ASN A 321 -15.85 4.52 24.40
N LYS A 322 -16.62 4.99 23.41
CA LYS A 322 -17.86 5.77 23.59
C LYS A 322 -19.13 4.91 23.60
N ASP A 323 -19.02 3.58 23.64
CA ASP A 323 -20.16 2.65 23.55
C ASP A 323 -21.10 2.91 22.36
N ASN A 324 -20.52 3.28 21.20
CA ASN A 324 -21.24 3.64 19.96
C ASN A 324 -22.16 4.86 20.08
N LYS A 325 -21.97 5.72 21.09
CA LYS A 325 -22.76 6.94 21.30
C LYS A 325 -22.00 8.17 20.85
N LEU A 326 -21.67 8.23 19.56
CA LEU A 326 -21.08 9.44 18.98
C LEU A 326 -22.19 10.46 18.68
N SER A 327 -21.95 11.70 19.05
CA SER A 327 -22.76 12.84 18.66
C SER A 327 -22.62 13.12 17.16
N HIS A 328 -23.60 13.85 16.60
CA HIS A 328 -23.57 14.26 15.19
C HIS A 328 -22.30 15.07 14.84
N GLU A 329 -21.80 15.86 15.77
CA GLU A 329 -20.57 16.65 15.59
C GLU A 329 -19.33 15.74 15.56
N GLU A 330 -19.19 14.80 16.51
CA GLU A 330 -18.08 13.83 16.53
C GLU A 330 -18.04 13.00 15.23
N ILE A 331 -19.21 12.56 14.73
CA ILE A 331 -19.32 11.83 13.46
C ILE A 331 -18.82 12.67 12.27
N LYS A 332 -19.21 13.96 12.22
CA LYS A 332 -18.76 14.88 11.18
C LYS A 332 -17.26 15.13 11.24
N LYS A 333 -16.69 15.35 12.43
CA LYS A 333 -15.25 15.51 12.63
C LYS A 333 -14.47 14.26 12.22
N ALA A 334 -14.94 13.08 12.62
CA ALA A 334 -14.38 11.79 12.19
C ALA A 334 -14.43 11.62 10.67
N THR A 335 -15.54 12.00 10.03
CA THR A 335 -15.70 11.92 8.57
C THR A 335 -14.77 12.88 7.84
N LYS A 336 -14.64 14.13 8.32
CA LYS A 336 -13.72 15.14 7.77
C LYS A 336 -12.27 14.65 7.87
N TRP A 337 -11.86 14.20 9.06
CA TRP A 337 -10.53 13.62 9.26
C TRP A 337 -10.30 12.39 8.38
N PHE A 338 -11.30 11.49 8.26
CA PHE A 338 -11.21 10.32 7.39
C PHE A 338 -10.89 10.72 5.96
N TYR A 339 -11.63 11.67 5.36
CA TYR A 339 -11.33 12.12 3.99
C TYR A 339 -9.90 12.67 3.86
N TYR A 340 -9.46 13.50 4.80
CA TYR A 340 -8.11 14.05 4.78
C TYR A 340 -7.03 12.97 4.94
N SER A 341 -7.25 11.97 5.80
CA SER A 341 -6.35 10.82 5.97
C SER A 341 -6.14 10.04 4.67
N GLN A 342 -7.19 9.96 3.83
CA GLN A 342 -7.14 9.28 2.53
C GLN A 342 -6.40 10.14 1.50
N ILE A 343 -6.79 11.40 1.32
CA ILE A 343 -6.21 12.26 0.26
C ILE A 343 -4.75 12.64 0.53
N ARG A 344 -4.36 12.75 1.80
CA ARG A 344 -2.98 12.98 2.22
C ARG A 344 -2.23 11.70 2.54
N GLN A 345 -2.81 10.54 2.24
CA GLN A 345 -2.14 9.24 2.23
C GLN A 345 -1.49 8.86 3.57
N ARG A 346 -2.13 9.23 4.69
CA ARG A 346 -1.57 9.14 6.05
C ARG A 346 -0.97 7.77 6.35
N TYR A 347 -1.65 6.68 6.01
CA TYR A 347 -1.24 5.30 6.36
C TYR A 347 -0.53 4.54 5.22
N THR A 348 0.15 5.22 4.30
CA THR A 348 0.87 4.55 3.20
C THR A 348 2.27 4.07 3.62
N GLY A 349 2.74 4.46 4.80
CA GLY A 349 3.98 4.00 5.44
C GLY A 349 3.95 4.25 6.94
N GLN A 350 4.79 3.52 7.70
CA GLN A 350 4.85 3.56 9.18
C GLN A 350 3.50 3.31 9.85
N LEU A 351 2.78 2.31 9.36
CA LEU A 351 1.45 1.96 9.86
C LEU A 351 1.41 1.80 11.39
N PRO A 352 2.31 1.02 12.03
CA PRO A 352 2.24 0.79 13.48
C PRO A 352 2.43 2.07 14.30
N GLN A 353 3.44 2.89 13.97
CA GLN A 353 3.75 4.14 14.70
C GLN A 353 2.65 5.18 14.52
N LYS A 354 2.10 5.30 13.31
CA LYS A 354 0.97 6.22 13.06
C LYS A 354 -0.29 5.80 13.81
N LEU A 355 -0.54 4.49 13.92
CA LEU A 355 -1.64 3.99 14.73
C LEU A 355 -1.40 4.23 16.23
N ASP A 356 -0.18 4.06 16.75
CA ASP A 356 0.13 4.42 18.15
C ASP A 356 -0.25 5.87 18.44
N LYS A 357 0.26 6.79 17.62
CA LYS A 357 0.00 8.23 17.77
C LYS A 357 -1.49 8.55 17.65
N ASP A 358 -2.13 8.05 16.60
CA ASP A 358 -3.51 8.40 16.32
C ASP A 358 -4.49 7.82 17.34
N ILE A 359 -4.25 6.58 17.79
CA ILE A 359 -5.05 5.94 18.84
C ILE A 359 -4.81 6.63 20.19
N GLY A 360 -3.55 6.98 20.50
CA GLY A 360 -3.21 7.74 21.71
C GLY A 360 -3.97 9.06 21.78
N ILE A 361 -4.06 9.80 20.68
CA ILE A 361 -4.84 11.05 20.59
C ILE A 361 -6.34 10.78 20.73
N VAL A 362 -6.85 9.74 20.06
CA VAL A 362 -8.26 9.32 20.16
C VAL A 362 -8.71 9.05 21.59
N VAL A 363 -7.81 8.52 22.42
CA VAL A 363 -8.10 8.13 23.80
C VAL A 363 -7.92 9.29 24.78
N SER A 364 -6.97 10.19 24.53
CA SER A 364 -6.57 11.24 25.48
C SER A 364 -7.18 12.61 25.21
N SER A 365 -7.57 12.91 23.97
CA SER A 365 -8.04 14.23 23.57
C SER A 365 -9.57 14.37 23.70
N GLU A 366 -10.02 15.55 24.14
CA GLU A 366 -11.45 15.92 24.13
C GLU A 366 -11.99 16.09 22.70
N SER A 367 -11.15 16.57 21.78
CA SER A 367 -11.47 16.71 20.36
C SER A 367 -10.44 15.99 19.49
N PRO A 368 -10.51 14.65 19.45
CA PRO A 368 -9.43 13.86 18.88
C PRO A 368 -9.30 14.07 17.37
N PHE A 369 -10.40 14.11 16.63
CA PHE A 369 -10.33 14.25 15.17
C PHE A 369 -9.90 15.64 14.70
N ASP A 370 -10.11 16.69 15.49
CA ASP A 370 -9.54 18.01 15.22
C ASP A 370 -8.02 17.98 15.45
N SER A 371 -7.56 17.38 16.54
CA SER A 371 -6.13 17.18 16.84
C SER A 371 -5.43 16.35 15.75
N LEU A 372 -6.06 15.26 15.30
CA LEU A 372 -5.54 14.43 14.21
C LEU A 372 -5.52 15.17 12.87
N LEU A 373 -6.50 16.04 12.62
CA LEU A 373 -6.52 16.88 11.42
C LEU A 373 -5.40 17.93 11.45
N SER A 374 -5.10 18.52 12.61
CA SER A 374 -3.97 19.43 12.79
C SER A 374 -2.64 18.75 12.46
N ILE A 375 -2.46 17.48 12.81
CA ILE A 375 -1.25 16.71 12.45
C ILE A 375 -1.13 16.57 10.93
N ILE A 376 -2.22 16.19 10.26
CA ILE A 376 -2.22 16.10 8.79
C ILE A 376 -1.90 17.47 8.16
N LYS A 377 -2.47 18.56 8.69
CA LYS A 377 -2.22 19.94 8.24
C LYS A 377 -0.75 20.33 8.40
N ALA A 378 -0.11 19.91 9.50
CA ALA A 378 1.31 20.16 9.77
C ALA A 378 2.23 19.38 8.82
N GLU A 379 1.83 18.18 8.40
CA GLU A 379 2.57 17.37 7.43
C GLU A 379 2.40 17.89 6.00
N ARG A 380 1.18 18.24 5.57
CA ARG A 380 0.87 18.69 4.20
C ARG A 380 -0.36 19.62 4.19
N PRO A 381 -0.39 20.67 3.35
CA PRO A 381 -1.54 21.56 3.23
C PRO A 381 -2.85 20.80 2.98
N LEU A 382 -3.91 21.20 3.69
CA LEU A 382 -5.23 20.60 3.52
C LEU A 382 -5.88 21.03 2.21
N GLU A 383 -5.62 22.25 1.74
CA GLU A 383 -6.19 22.77 0.50
C GLU A 383 -5.81 21.90 -0.71
N ILE A 384 -6.83 21.52 -1.49
CA ILE A 384 -6.67 20.79 -2.75
C ILE A 384 -6.51 21.81 -3.88
N THR A 385 -5.36 21.82 -4.56
CA THR A 385 -5.13 22.73 -5.70
C THR A 385 -5.53 22.08 -7.04
N SER A 386 -5.78 22.89 -8.08
CA SER A 386 -6.12 22.39 -9.42
C SER A 386 -5.00 21.54 -10.04
N ASP A 387 -3.75 21.82 -9.68
CA ASP A 387 -2.57 21.14 -10.21
C ASP A 387 -2.40 19.73 -9.64
N GLU A 388 -2.97 19.42 -8.46
CA GLU A 388 -2.98 18.06 -7.90
C GLU A 388 -3.73 17.05 -8.80
N PHE A 389 -4.50 17.52 -9.78
CA PHE A 389 -5.22 16.67 -10.72
C PHE A 389 -4.44 16.39 -12.02
N ASP A 390 -3.39 17.15 -12.37
CA ASP A 390 -2.75 17.00 -13.70
C ASP A 390 -2.11 15.62 -13.88
N GLY A 391 -2.63 14.86 -14.84
CA GLY A 391 -2.14 13.53 -15.20
C GLY A 391 -2.37 12.44 -14.14
N VAL A 392 -3.14 12.68 -13.08
CA VAL A 392 -3.38 11.67 -12.05
C VAL A 392 -4.42 10.64 -12.48
N GLY A 393 -4.10 9.36 -12.27
CA GLY A 393 -4.97 8.23 -12.66
C GLY A 393 -5.97 7.84 -11.57
N VAL A 394 -6.85 6.87 -11.90
CA VAL A 394 -7.95 6.39 -11.05
C VAL A 394 -7.53 5.74 -9.73
N LEU A 395 -6.25 5.42 -9.55
CA LEU A 395 -5.70 4.90 -8.29
C LEU A 395 -5.40 6.02 -7.28
N HIS A 396 -5.43 7.28 -7.70
CA HIS A 396 -5.15 8.41 -6.82
C HIS A 396 -6.33 8.66 -5.85
N PRO A 397 -6.08 8.95 -4.55
CA PRO A 397 -7.13 9.16 -3.56
C PRO A 397 -8.13 10.29 -3.88
N LEU A 398 -7.73 11.30 -4.68
CA LEU A 398 -8.64 12.35 -5.15
C LEU A 398 -9.82 11.77 -5.94
N PHE A 399 -9.62 10.64 -6.64
CA PHE A 399 -10.71 9.97 -7.34
C PHE A 399 -11.78 9.45 -6.38
N SER A 400 -11.37 8.90 -5.24
CA SER A 400 -12.29 8.44 -4.21
C SER A 400 -13.06 9.60 -3.59
N LEU A 401 -12.38 10.71 -3.28
CA LEU A 401 -13.04 11.91 -2.77
C LEU A 401 -14.06 12.46 -3.77
N MET A 402 -13.71 12.55 -5.06
CA MET A 402 -14.66 12.93 -6.12
C MET A 402 -15.90 12.05 -6.11
N ARG A 403 -15.74 10.73 -5.94
CA ARG A 403 -16.87 9.78 -5.88
C ARG A 403 -17.77 10.04 -4.67
N TRP A 404 -17.19 10.20 -3.48
CA TRP A 404 -17.96 10.49 -2.26
C TRP A 404 -18.70 11.82 -2.38
N TYR A 405 -18.06 12.84 -2.95
CA TYR A 405 -18.68 14.12 -3.23
C TYR A 405 -19.84 14.02 -4.23
N PHE A 406 -19.67 13.32 -5.35
CA PHE A 406 -20.76 13.15 -6.31
C PHE A 406 -21.93 12.38 -5.71
N LYS A 407 -21.66 11.37 -4.86
CA LYS A 407 -22.69 10.65 -4.11
C LYS A 407 -23.43 11.57 -3.13
N SER A 408 -22.72 12.48 -2.45
CA SER A 408 -23.33 13.42 -1.51
C SER A 408 -24.23 14.45 -2.21
N LYS A 409 -23.90 14.86 -3.44
CA LYS A 409 -24.76 15.67 -4.31
C LYS A 409 -25.98 14.91 -4.86
N GLY A 410 -26.06 13.60 -4.67
CA GLY A 410 -27.09 12.77 -5.29
C GLY A 410 -26.94 12.65 -6.81
N ALA A 411 -25.70 12.67 -7.31
CA ALA A 411 -25.43 12.55 -8.74
C ALA A 411 -26.03 11.26 -9.33
N ILE A 412 -26.30 11.32 -10.63
CA ILE A 412 -26.88 10.21 -11.39
C ILE A 412 -25.92 9.78 -12.49
N CYS A 413 -26.09 8.54 -12.93
CA CYS A 413 -25.42 8.05 -14.11
C CYS A 413 -25.91 8.83 -15.34
N LEU A 414 -24.98 9.42 -16.10
CA LEU A 414 -25.29 10.31 -17.23
C LEU A 414 -26.04 9.63 -18.39
N SER A 415 -26.12 8.30 -18.39
CA SER A 415 -26.75 7.51 -19.47
C SER A 415 -28.07 6.87 -19.07
N THR A 416 -28.21 6.45 -17.82
CA THR A 416 -29.40 5.73 -17.34
C THR A 416 -30.27 6.58 -16.41
N GLY A 417 -29.76 7.72 -15.93
CA GLY A 417 -30.44 8.57 -14.95
C GLY A 417 -30.52 7.96 -13.55
N LEU A 418 -29.90 6.80 -13.32
CA LEU A 418 -29.97 6.08 -12.04
C LEU A 418 -28.97 6.67 -11.05
N SER A 419 -29.39 6.78 -9.79
CA SER A 419 -28.53 7.30 -8.71
C SER A 419 -27.26 6.45 -8.55
N ILE A 420 -26.12 7.12 -8.41
CA ILE A 420 -24.83 6.45 -8.21
C ILE A 420 -24.63 5.92 -6.77
N ARG A 421 -25.62 6.11 -5.87
CA ARG A 421 -25.56 5.68 -4.46
C ARG A 421 -25.92 4.20 -4.25
N LYS A 422 -26.50 3.51 -5.25
CA LYS A 422 -26.99 2.14 -5.07
C LYS A 422 -26.15 1.12 -5.81
N ASN A 423 -25.85 0.02 -5.13
CA ASN A 423 -25.18 -1.15 -5.71
C ASN A 423 -26.14 -1.80 -6.73
N MET A 424 -25.87 -1.63 -8.02
CA MET A 424 -26.82 -2.03 -9.07
C MET A 424 -26.64 -3.48 -9.56
N GLY A 425 -25.94 -4.33 -8.79
CA GLY A 425 -25.61 -5.70 -9.19
C GLY A 425 -24.56 -5.77 -10.30
N LYS A 426 -24.11 -6.99 -10.63
CA LYS A 426 -22.93 -7.21 -11.50
C LYS A 426 -23.01 -6.60 -12.92
N ARG A 427 -24.22 -6.37 -13.46
CA ARG A 427 -24.43 -5.81 -14.82
C ARG A 427 -24.49 -4.28 -14.89
N TYR A 428 -24.62 -3.63 -13.74
CA TYR A 428 -24.75 -2.17 -13.65
C TYR A 428 -23.68 -1.60 -12.70
N VAL A 429 -22.56 -2.33 -12.57
CA VAL A 429 -21.37 -1.82 -11.91
C VAL A 429 -21.01 -0.50 -12.57
N LEU A 430 -20.79 0.52 -11.73
CA LEU A 430 -20.35 1.82 -12.18
C LEU A 430 -18.98 1.65 -12.87
N GLU A 431 -18.94 1.97 -14.15
CA GLU A 431 -17.72 2.04 -14.94
C GLU A 431 -17.31 3.50 -15.12
N TRP A 432 -16.00 3.69 -15.21
CA TRP A 432 -15.37 5.00 -15.26
C TRP A 432 -14.90 5.25 -16.66
N ASP A 433 -15.80 5.78 -17.47
CA ASP A 433 -15.51 6.03 -18.87
C ASP A 433 -14.93 7.43 -19.06
N HIS A 434 -14.12 7.56 -20.11
CA HIS A 434 -13.55 8.83 -20.50
C HIS A 434 -14.64 9.75 -21.06
N ILE A 435 -14.75 10.99 -20.57
CA ILE A 435 -15.63 12.01 -21.17
C ILE A 435 -15.19 12.23 -22.62
N PHE A 436 -13.88 12.42 -22.83
CA PHE A 436 -13.24 12.44 -24.13
C PHE A 436 -12.67 11.06 -24.44
N PRO A 437 -13.28 10.27 -25.35
CA PRO A 437 -12.88 8.89 -25.59
C PRO A 437 -11.41 8.74 -25.95
N TYR A 438 -10.70 7.84 -25.27
CA TYR A 438 -9.26 7.63 -25.49
C TYR A 438 -8.92 7.27 -26.95
N GLY A 439 -9.80 6.55 -27.66
CA GLY A 439 -9.60 6.23 -29.08
C GLY A 439 -9.46 7.47 -29.96
N LEU A 440 -10.32 8.49 -29.75
CA LEU A 440 -10.28 9.75 -30.48
C LEU A 440 -9.07 10.61 -30.08
N LEU A 441 -8.69 10.59 -28.81
CA LEU A 441 -7.50 11.31 -28.32
C LEU A 441 -6.20 10.68 -28.86
N LYS A 442 -6.15 9.35 -28.97
CA LYS A 442 -4.99 8.62 -29.49
C LYS A 442 -4.64 9.04 -30.93
N GLU A 443 -5.65 9.24 -31.78
CA GLU A 443 -5.47 9.74 -33.15
C GLU A 443 -4.85 11.16 -33.20
N ARG A 444 -4.90 11.90 -32.09
CA ARG A 444 -4.31 13.25 -31.94
C ARG A 444 -3.01 13.25 -31.12
N GLY A 445 -2.36 12.09 -30.98
CA GLY A 445 -1.06 11.95 -30.34
C GLY A 445 -1.10 11.87 -28.81
N TYR A 446 -2.26 11.56 -28.23
CA TYR A 446 -2.39 11.18 -26.82
C TYR A 446 -2.23 9.67 -26.68
N ASP A 447 -1.06 9.16 -27.04
CA ASP A 447 -0.75 7.74 -27.03
C ASP A 447 0.37 7.42 -26.02
N ILE A 448 0.63 6.12 -25.83
CA ILE A 448 1.66 5.64 -24.90
C ILE A 448 3.08 6.13 -25.23
N ASN A 449 3.34 6.60 -26.45
CA ASN A 449 4.64 7.13 -26.85
C ASN A 449 4.86 8.54 -26.27
N ASN A 450 3.80 9.28 -25.95
CA ASN A 450 3.87 10.54 -25.22
C ASN A 450 3.31 10.38 -23.79
N ARG A 451 4.21 10.09 -22.84
CA ARG A 451 3.83 9.81 -21.43
C ARG A 451 2.97 10.92 -20.80
N PHE A 452 3.27 12.20 -21.06
CA PHE A 452 2.53 13.33 -20.47
C PHE A 452 1.12 13.42 -21.05
N LYS A 453 0.98 13.36 -22.37
CA LYS A 453 -0.35 13.35 -23.02
C LYS A 453 -1.13 12.10 -22.65
N TYR A 454 -0.49 10.93 -22.62
CA TYR A 454 -1.13 9.70 -22.17
C TYR A 454 -1.69 9.84 -20.74
N ALA A 455 -0.91 10.41 -19.82
CA ALA A 455 -1.36 10.65 -18.45
C ALA A 455 -2.61 11.55 -18.40
N ARG A 456 -2.62 12.67 -19.14
CA ARG A 456 -3.79 13.57 -19.25
C ARG A 456 -5.01 12.90 -19.87
N ALA A 457 -4.81 12.08 -20.89
CA ALA A 457 -5.90 11.31 -21.48
C ALA A 457 -6.51 10.32 -20.47
N GLN A 458 -5.70 9.74 -19.58
CA GLN A 458 -6.14 8.80 -18.54
C GLN A 458 -6.58 9.47 -17.23
N GLU A 459 -6.46 10.81 -17.15
CA GLU A 459 -6.69 11.60 -15.95
C GLU A 459 -8.10 11.43 -15.37
N ILE A 460 -8.22 11.51 -14.05
CA ILE A 460 -9.50 11.40 -13.34
C ILE A 460 -10.51 12.49 -13.72
N THR A 461 -10.06 13.68 -14.09
CA THR A 461 -10.91 14.78 -14.57
C THR A 461 -11.38 14.57 -16.02
N ASN A 462 -10.84 13.60 -16.75
CA ASN A 462 -11.44 13.11 -17.98
C ASN A 462 -12.42 11.95 -17.71
N ARG A 463 -12.83 11.67 -16.46
CA ARG A 463 -13.76 10.55 -16.16
C ARG A 463 -15.15 11.05 -15.77
N ALA A 464 -16.16 10.30 -16.17
CA ALA A 464 -17.52 10.44 -15.67
C ALA A 464 -18.06 9.08 -15.18
N ILE A 465 -19.02 9.12 -14.27
CA ILE A 465 -19.64 7.93 -13.71
C ILE A 465 -20.71 7.42 -14.66
N LEU A 466 -20.45 6.29 -15.33
CA LEU A 466 -21.37 5.61 -16.25
C LEU A 466 -21.70 4.20 -15.78
N THR A 467 -22.73 3.59 -16.36
CA THR A 467 -22.96 2.14 -16.21
C THR A 467 -22.16 1.38 -17.28
N GLN A 468 -21.74 0.15 -16.99
CA GLN A 468 -21.05 -0.72 -17.94
C GLN A 468 -21.77 -0.88 -19.29
N THR A 469 -23.10 -0.97 -19.28
CA THR A 469 -23.91 -1.08 -20.51
C THR A 469 -23.80 0.16 -21.38
N ALA A 470 -23.78 1.35 -20.76
CA ALA A 470 -23.70 2.61 -21.46
C ALA A 470 -22.29 2.94 -21.99
N ASN A 471 -21.25 2.46 -21.30
CA ASN A 471 -19.88 2.58 -21.77
C ASN A 471 -19.73 1.95 -23.18
N ARG A 472 -20.32 0.76 -23.38
CA ARG A 472 -20.28 0.04 -24.67
C ARG A 472 -20.98 0.78 -25.81
N SER A 473 -22.04 1.55 -25.52
CA SER A 473 -22.77 2.33 -26.53
C SER A 473 -22.13 3.67 -26.86
N LYS A 474 -21.26 4.20 -25.99
CA LYS A 474 -20.59 5.50 -26.15
C LYS A 474 -19.27 5.40 -26.92
N ALA A 475 -18.66 4.21 -27.00
CA ALA A 475 -17.40 4.00 -27.69
C ALA A 475 -17.48 4.50 -29.14
N ALA A 476 -16.81 5.64 -29.42
CA ALA A 476 -16.72 6.39 -30.69
C ALA A 476 -17.63 7.62 -30.87
N MET A 477 -18.46 8.01 -29.89
CA MET A 477 -19.19 9.29 -29.99
C MET A 477 -18.30 10.50 -29.68
N GLN A 478 -18.51 11.59 -30.41
CA GLN A 478 -17.86 12.87 -30.13
C GLN A 478 -18.37 13.46 -28.79
N PRO A 479 -17.51 14.06 -27.95
CA PRO A 479 -17.91 14.51 -26.62
C PRO A 479 -18.98 15.59 -26.64
N ASP A 480 -18.98 16.48 -27.63
CA ASP A 480 -19.99 17.52 -27.83
C ASP A 480 -21.39 16.94 -28.11
N VAL A 481 -21.49 15.93 -28.97
CA VAL A 481 -22.75 15.22 -29.24
C VAL A 481 -23.25 14.53 -27.97
N TYR A 482 -22.36 13.79 -27.30
CA TYR A 482 -22.69 13.04 -26.10
C TYR A 482 -23.13 13.96 -24.95
N LEU A 483 -22.37 15.01 -24.62
CA LEU A 483 -22.69 15.91 -23.52
C LEU A 483 -23.96 16.74 -23.77
N LYS A 484 -24.25 17.11 -25.03
CA LYS A 484 -25.53 17.72 -25.41
C LYS A 484 -26.71 16.81 -25.12
N GLN A 485 -26.63 15.55 -25.56
CA GLN A 485 -27.69 14.56 -25.29
C GLN A 485 -27.91 14.34 -23.79
N VAL A 486 -26.82 14.27 -23.02
CA VAL A 486 -26.90 14.15 -21.55
C VAL A 486 -27.57 15.38 -20.93
N LYS A 487 -27.22 16.59 -21.38
CA LYS A 487 -27.83 17.84 -20.89
C LYS A 487 -29.32 17.94 -21.26
N GLU A 488 -29.72 17.46 -22.43
CA GLU A 488 -31.13 17.43 -22.86
C GLU A 488 -31.94 16.40 -22.05
N GLN A 489 -31.39 15.19 -21.83
CA GLN A 489 -32.09 14.12 -21.11
C GLN A 489 -32.09 14.35 -19.59
N PHE A 490 -31.00 14.88 -19.05
CA PHE A 490 -30.76 15.05 -17.62
C PHE A 490 -30.13 16.44 -17.33
N PRO A 491 -30.92 17.53 -17.31
CA PRO A 491 -30.42 18.91 -17.28
C PRO A 491 -29.43 19.25 -16.17
N SER A 492 -29.59 18.70 -14.97
CA SER A 492 -28.70 18.99 -13.83
C SER A 492 -27.51 18.02 -13.71
N SER A 493 -27.45 16.96 -14.51
CA SER A 493 -26.54 15.84 -14.29
C SER A 493 -25.05 16.17 -14.50
N LEU A 494 -24.75 17.06 -15.45
CA LEU A 494 -23.38 17.52 -15.72
C LEU A 494 -22.81 18.29 -14.52
N LYS A 495 -23.58 19.25 -13.99
CA LYS A 495 -23.22 20.03 -12.80
C LYS A 495 -23.07 19.16 -11.55
N LEU A 496 -23.86 18.09 -11.41
CA LEU A 496 -23.75 17.15 -10.29
C LEU A 496 -22.46 16.32 -10.31
N GLN A 497 -21.79 16.19 -11.46
CA GLN A 497 -20.48 15.55 -11.60
C GLN A 497 -19.35 16.54 -11.93
N SER A 498 -19.58 17.83 -11.68
CA SER A 498 -18.60 18.92 -11.89
C SER A 498 -18.07 18.95 -13.32
N ILE A 499 -18.93 18.73 -14.32
CA ILE A 499 -18.58 18.83 -15.74
C ILE A 499 -18.89 20.26 -16.22
N PRO A 500 -17.93 20.99 -16.82
CA PRO A 500 -18.17 22.31 -17.38
C PRO A 500 -19.34 22.32 -18.37
N GLU A 501 -20.28 23.26 -18.20
CA GLU A 501 -21.49 23.35 -19.04
C GLU A 501 -21.33 24.22 -20.29
N ASP A 502 -20.17 24.85 -20.46
CA ASP A 502 -19.80 25.59 -21.68
C ASP A 502 -19.57 24.62 -22.84
N GLU A 503 -20.48 24.65 -23.81
CA GLU A 503 -20.44 23.79 -24.99
C GLU A 503 -19.21 24.01 -25.88
N MET A 504 -18.56 25.18 -25.79
CA MET A 504 -17.33 25.46 -26.54
C MET A 504 -16.18 24.57 -26.07
N LEU A 505 -16.18 24.15 -24.80
CA LEU A 505 -15.17 23.27 -24.22
C LEU A 505 -15.36 21.80 -24.61
N TRP A 506 -16.53 21.40 -25.13
CA TRP A 506 -16.81 20.00 -25.43
C TRP A 506 -16.21 19.50 -26.74
N LYS A 507 -15.62 20.40 -27.53
CA LYS A 507 -14.96 20.05 -28.80
C LYS A 507 -13.62 19.34 -28.54
N LEU A 508 -13.29 18.33 -29.35
CA LEU A 508 -12.04 17.56 -29.18
C LEU A 508 -10.76 18.42 -29.20
N ASP A 509 -10.74 19.54 -29.93
CA ASP A 509 -9.59 20.46 -30.00
C ASP A 509 -9.44 21.33 -28.75
N LYS A 510 -10.47 21.35 -27.88
CA LYS A 510 -10.49 22.05 -26.60
C LYS A 510 -10.26 21.12 -25.40
N PHE A 511 -9.81 19.88 -25.63
CA PHE A 511 -9.60 18.89 -24.58
C PHE A 511 -8.76 19.40 -23.39
N GLU A 512 -7.61 20.03 -23.64
CA GLU A 512 -6.75 20.56 -22.57
C GLU A 512 -7.46 21.69 -21.78
N ALA A 513 -8.16 22.59 -22.48
CA ALA A 513 -8.93 23.67 -21.85
C ALA A 513 -10.10 23.13 -21.03
N PHE A 514 -10.75 22.06 -21.50
CA PHE A 514 -11.78 21.36 -20.74
C PHE A 514 -11.23 20.77 -19.44
N LEU A 515 -10.06 20.11 -19.49
CA LEU A 515 -9.44 19.58 -18.28
C LEU A 515 -9.09 20.70 -17.30
N GLU A 516 -8.46 21.78 -17.78
CA GLU A 516 -8.08 22.91 -16.93
C GLU A 516 -9.29 23.51 -16.21
N GLU A 517 -10.39 23.76 -16.93
CA GLU A 517 -11.61 24.29 -16.34
C GLU A 517 -12.23 23.32 -15.32
N ARG A 518 -12.30 22.03 -15.68
CA ARG A 518 -12.84 21.01 -14.79
C ARG A 518 -12.01 20.83 -13.52
N ARG A 519 -10.68 20.96 -13.61
CA ARG A 519 -9.78 20.94 -12.44
C ARG A 519 -10.09 22.09 -11.49
N LYS A 520 -10.30 23.30 -12.00
CA LYS A 520 -10.65 24.48 -11.19
C LYS A 520 -11.98 24.30 -10.46
N ILE A 521 -13.01 23.84 -11.19
CA ILE A 521 -14.33 23.54 -10.61
C ILE A 521 -14.21 22.47 -9.52
N LEU A 522 -13.51 21.36 -9.79
CA LEU A 522 -13.34 20.27 -8.83
C LEU A 522 -12.55 20.70 -7.59
N ALA A 523 -11.44 21.42 -7.74
CA ALA A 523 -10.67 21.92 -6.61
C ALA A 523 -11.53 22.82 -5.72
N SER A 524 -12.26 23.78 -6.31
CA SER A 524 -13.16 24.67 -5.55
C SER A 524 -14.28 23.90 -4.85
N GLU A 525 -15.03 23.07 -5.58
CA GLU A 525 -16.18 22.34 -5.04
C GLU A 525 -15.79 21.30 -3.98
N LEU A 526 -14.65 20.63 -4.13
CA LEU A 526 -14.17 19.66 -3.14
C LEU A 526 -13.66 20.32 -1.86
N ASN A 527 -12.93 21.44 -1.96
CA ASN A 527 -12.54 22.21 -0.77
C ASN A 527 -13.76 22.75 -0.03
N GLU A 528 -14.75 23.30 -0.75
CA GLU A 528 -16.01 23.75 -0.15
C GLU A 528 -16.74 22.59 0.54
N PHE A 529 -16.83 21.43 -0.13
CA PHE A 529 -17.43 20.23 0.45
C PHE A 529 -16.74 19.81 1.76
N LEU A 530 -15.41 19.75 1.79
CA LEU A 530 -14.64 19.35 2.97
C LEU A 530 -14.73 20.38 4.10
N ASN A 531 -14.71 21.67 3.78
CA ASN A 531 -14.79 22.75 4.76
C ASN A 531 -16.19 22.81 5.41
N ASN A 532 -17.24 22.54 4.64
CA ASN A 532 -18.64 22.60 5.11
C ASN A 532 -19.09 21.35 5.92
N ILE A 533 -18.24 20.32 6.08
CA ILE A 533 -18.59 19.15 6.90
C ILE A 533 -18.80 19.57 8.37
N THR A 534 -17.84 20.32 8.92
CA THR A 534 -17.85 20.86 10.28
C THR A 534 -16.79 21.95 10.43
N GLU A 535 -17.05 22.91 11.32
CA GLU A 535 -16.05 23.83 11.84
C GLU A 535 -15.00 23.02 12.62
N SER A 536 -13.72 23.32 12.40
CA SER A 536 -12.59 22.71 13.10
C SER A 536 -12.02 23.72 14.07
N ILE A 537 -11.84 23.33 15.33
CA ILE A 537 -11.15 24.15 16.32
C ILE A 537 -9.66 24.05 16.04
N GLU A 538 -8.98 25.17 15.74
CA GLU A 538 -7.53 25.16 15.59
C GLU A 538 -6.90 24.77 16.92
N THR A 539 -6.48 23.51 17.00
CA THR A 539 -5.70 23.01 18.12
C THR A 539 -4.24 23.12 17.71
N GLU A 540 -3.47 23.99 18.39
CA GLU A 540 -2.01 24.10 18.22
C GLU A 540 -1.37 22.78 18.67
N VAL A 541 -1.31 21.79 17.79
CA VAL A 541 -0.51 20.58 18.00
C VAL A 541 0.88 20.87 17.47
N ARG A 542 1.80 21.31 18.33
CA ARG A 542 3.22 21.41 17.99
C ARG A 542 3.79 19.98 18.00
N LEU A 543 4.14 19.46 16.83
CA LEU A 543 4.89 18.22 16.73
C LEU A 543 6.19 18.35 17.52
N SER A 544 6.53 17.34 18.33
CA SER A 544 7.83 17.32 18.99
C SER A 544 8.93 17.08 17.96
N VAL A 545 10.18 17.36 18.34
CA VAL A 545 11.32 17.22 17.42
C VAL A 545 11.56 15.75 17.10
N GLU A 546 11.37 14.86 18.07
CA GLU A 546 11.39 13.41 17.91
C GLU A 546 10.37 12.95 16.88
N GLU A 547 9.14 13.49 16.93
CA GLU A 547 8.08 13.18 15.98
C GLU A 547 8.41 13.66 14.56
N LEU A 548 9.10 14.80 14.43
CA LEU A 548 9.57 15.27 13.12
C LEU A 548 10.63 14.33 12.55
N ILE A 549 11.55 13.84 13.38
CA ILE A 549 12.62 12.91 12.96
C ILE A 549 12.00 11.59 12.48
N GLU A 550 11.01 11.06 13.19
CA GLU A 550 10.31 9.84 12.81
C GLU A 550 9.57 9.93 11.47
N LEU A 551 9.04 11.11 11.09
CA LEU A 551 8.38 11.31 9.80
C LEU A 551 9.30 11.07 8.60
N GLY A 552 10.61 11.18 8.80
CA GLY A 552 11.63 11.04 7.75
C GLY A 552 11.57 12.15 6.70
N GLU A 553 12.52 12.13 5.76
CA GLU A 553 12.61 13.14 4.71
C GLU A 553 11.36 13.16 3.82
N ASN A 554 10.81 14.34 3.62
CA ASN A 554 9.62 14.56 2.79
C ASN A 554 9.69 15.94 2.11
N HIS A 555 8.59 16.39 1.51
CA HIS A 555 8.60 17.66 0.75
C HIS A 555 8.92 18.89 1.60
N SER A 556 8.56 18.88 2.88
CA SER A 556 8.71 19.99 3.83
C SER A 556 9.71 19.70 4.96
N LEU A 557 10.36 18.52 4.97
CA LEU A 557 11.40 18.15 5.93
C LEU A 557 12.61 17.50 5.24
N GLU A 558 13.81 18.00 5.50
CA GLU A 558 15.08 17.41 5.07
C GLU A 558 15.95 17.10 6.29
N LEU A 559 16.65 15.96 6.28
CA LEU A 559 17.59 15.55 7.32
C LEU A 559 19.01 15.59 6.77
N LYS A 560 19.97 16.11 7.55
CA LYS A 560 21.38 16.13 7.16
C LYS A 560 22.26 15.77 8.34
N SER A 561 23.22 14.87 8.10
CA SER A 561 24.12 14.36 9.13
C SER A 561 24.96 15.45 9.80
N SER A 562 25.34 16.49 9.05
CA SER A 562 26.19 17.59 9.51
C SER A 562 26.07 18.81 8.60
N LEU A 563 26.59 19.95 9.05
CA LEU A 563 26.78 21.14 8.22
C LEU A 563 28.03 21.00 7.33
N ARG A 564 29.13 20.49 7.91
CA ARG A 564 30.45 20.50 7.27
C ARG A 564 31.37 19.34 7.66
N TRP A 565 30.93 18.42 8.50
CA TRP A 565 31.71 17.25 8.90
C TRP A 565 31.38 16.02 8.07
N ASP A 566 32.36 15.47 7.37
CA ASP A 566 32.21 14.25 6.59
C ASP A 566 32.50 13.01 7.47
N TYR A 567 31.49 12.16 7.65
CA TYR A 567 31.61 10.97 8.49
C TYR A 567 32.37 9.82 7.79
N GLU A 568 32.44 9.81 6.46
CA GLU A 568 33.22 8.80 5.72
C GLU A 568 34.70 9.16 5.71
N GLU A 569 35.01 10.43 5.44
CA GLU A 569 36.39 10.93 5.41
C GLU A 569 36.93 11.34 6.80
N SER A 570 36.06 11.38 7.82
CA SER A 570 36.39 11.82 9.19
C SER A 570 37.09 13.17 9.23
N GLY A 571 36.52 14.16 8.53
CA GLY A 571 37.15 15.47 8.39
C GLY A 571 36.22 16.56 7.84
N VAL A 572 36.73 17.78 7.76
CA VAL A 572 35.97 18.94 7.31
C VAL A 572 35.82 18.95 5.79
N ASN A 573 34.58 18.87 5.31
CA ASN A 573 34.22 18.94 3.90
C ASN A 573 33.33 20.15 3.61
N LYS A 574 33.94 21.23 3.10
CA LYS A 574 33.22 22.47 2.72
C LYS A 574 32.22 22.29 1.58
N SER A 575 32.23 21.15 0.88
CA SER A 575 31.20 20.88 -0.12
C SER A 575 29.84 20.62 0.51
N LEU A 576 29.80 20.11 1.75
CA LEU A 576 28.57 19.86 2.49
C LEU A 576 27.81 21.14 2.81
N GLU A 577 28.52 22.23 3.12
CA GLU A 577 27.91 23.56 3.30
C GLU A 577 27.08 23.96 2.07
N LYS A 578 27.56 23.64 0.85
CA LYS A 578 26.83 23.92 -0.38
C LYS A 578 25.57 23.07 -0.53
N VAL A 579 25.57 21.85 0.00
CA VAL A 579 24.39 20.97 0.02
C VAL A 579 23.31 21.57 0.92
N ILE A 580 23.67 22.07 2.10
CA ILE A 580 22.76 22.78 3.01
C ILE A 580 22.16 24.01 2.31
N MET A 581 23.01 24.81 1.65
CA MET A 581 22.54 26.02 0.95
C MET A 581 21.62 25.70 -0.23
N LYS A 582 21.90 24.63 -0.97
CA LYS A 582 21.02 24.11 -2.02
C LYS A 582 19.64 23.77 -1.44
N THR A 583 19.57 23.07 -0.30
CA THR A 583 18.31 22.72 0.35
C THR A 583 17.53 23.94 0.82
N ILE A 584 18.20 24.91 1.46
CA ILE A 584 17.56 26.17 1.89
C ILE A 584 16.97 26.92 0.67
N SER A 585 17.71 26.98 -0.45
CA SER A 585 17.20 27.61 -1.67
C SER A 585 15.99 26.90 -2.26
N ALA A 586 15.99 25.56 -2.22
CA ALA A 586 14.88 24.76 -2.71
C ALA A 586 13.62 24.96 -1.86
N PHE A 587 13.75 25.03 -0.53
CA PHE A 587 12.62 25.32 0.36
C PHE A 587 12.03 26.71 0.12
N ASN A 588 12.87 27.76 0.05
CA ASN A 588 12.39 29.11 -0.26
C ASN A 588 11.65 29.16 -1.60
N ASN A 589 12.19 28.49 -2.63
CA ASN A 589 11.61 28.50 -3.97
C ASN A 589 10.35 27.65 -4.13
N SER A 590 9.95 26.93 -3.07
CA SER A 590 8.78 26.03 -3.04
C SER A 590 7.80 26.52 -1.96
N ASP A 591 7.34 25.62 -1.07
CA ASP A 591 6.33 25.91 -0.05
C ASP A 591 6.92 26.21 1.35
N GLY A 592 8.24 26.44 1.43
CA GLY A 592 8.97 26.47 2.70
C GLY A 592 9.29 25.05 3.22
N GLY A 593 9.86 24.98 4.42
CA GLY A 593 10.16 23.69 5.07
C GLY A 593 11.12 23.79 6.24
N ARG A 594 11.50 22.61 6.75
CA ARG A 594 12.42 22.43 7.87
C ARG A 594 13.62 21.61 7.42
N LEU A 595 14.81 22.06 7.79
CA LEU A 595 16.05 21.30 7.65
C LEU A 595 16.58 20.99 9.03
N ILE A 596 16.77 19.71 9.35
CA ILE A 596 17.38 19.27 10.60
C ILE A 596 18.81 18.81 10.33
N ILE A 597 19.76 19.40 11.03
CA ILE A 597 21.20 19.10 10.96
C ILE A 597 21.62 18.35 12.22
N GLY A 598 22.38 17.27 12.05
CA GLY A 598 22.81 16.36 13.11
C GLY A 598 22.09 15.01 13.10
N ILE A 599 21.45 14.64 11.98
CA ILE A 599 20.69 13.38 11.83
C ILE A 599 20.95 12.80 10.45
N ASN A 600 21.23 11.50 10.36
CA ASN A 600 21.43 10.85 9.07
C ASN A 600 20.11 10.46 8.36
N ASP A 601 20.21 10.01 7.12
CA ASP A 601 19.06 9.61 6.29
C ASP A 601 18.27 8.42 6.88
N ALA A 602 18.86 7.66 7.80
CA ALA A 602 18.21 6.56 8.52
C ALA A 602 17.47 7.02 9.80
N GLY A 603 17.56 8.31 10.15
CA GLY A 603 16.95 8.87 11.36
C GLY A 603 17.80 8.71 12.62
N GLU A 604 19.06 8.26 12.52
CA GLU A 604 19.96 8.16 13.65
C GLU A 604 20.49 9.55 14.04
N ILE A 605 20.46 9.84 15.33
CA ILE A 605 20.88 11.13 15.89
C ILE A 605 22.39 11.11 16.06
N LEU A 606 23.08 11.95 15.28
CA LEU A 606 24.54 12.11 15.31
C LEU A 606 24.99 13.31 16.16
N GLY A 607 24.12 14.32 16.27
CA GLY A 607 24.40 15.57 16.97
C GLY A 607 25.33 16.52 16.22
N LEU A 608 25.61 17.68 16.82
CA LEU A 608 26.41 18.75 16.24
C LEU A 608 27.86 18.82 16.75
N GLN A 609 28.29 17.92 17.64
CA GLN A 609 29.59 18.03 18.30
C GLN A 609 30.75 18.12 17.31
N ASN A 610 30.75 17.29 16.25
CA ASN A 610 31.78 17.34 15.22
C ASN A 610 31.77 18.66 14.42
N ASP A 611 30.60 19.25 14.18
CA ASP A 611 30.50 20.56 13.53
C ASP A 611 30.98 21.68 14.46
N TYR A 612 30.68 21.61 15.76
CA TYR A 612 31.17 22.54 16.79
C TYR A 612 32.70 22.51 16.89
N ASP A 613 33.27 21.31 16.96
CA ASP A 613 34.72 21.10 17.01
C ASP A 613 35.41 21.64 15.74
N SER A 614 34.78 21.45 14.57
CA SER A 614 35.30 21.99 13.29
C SER A 614 35.38 23.51 13.21
N LEU A 615 34.61 24.20 14.07
CA LEU A 615 34.55 25.65 14.19
C LEU A 615 35.35 26.18 15.39
N ASN A 616 35.97 25.30 16.19
CA ASN A 616 36.54 25.62 17.50
C ASN A 616 35.56 26.44 18.35
N GLY A 617 34.31 25.96 18.42
CA GLY A 617 33.19 26.72 18.92
C GLY A 617 32.14 25.90 19.63
N ASP A 618 31.05 26.59 19.94
CA ASP A 618 29.82 26.06 20.52
C ASP A 618 28.65 26.40 19.59
N LYS A 619 27.43 26.15 20.07
CA LYS A 619 26.16 26.53 19.45
C LYS A 619 26.16 27.95 18.87
N ASP A 620 26.63 28.95 19.62
CA ASP A 620 26.57 30.35 19.20
C ASP A 620 27.47 30.58 17.97
N LYS A 621 28.67 30.00 17.96
CA LYS A 621 29.57 30.09 16.79
C LYS A 621 29.03 29.33 15.59
N PHE A 622 28.39 28.19 15.80
CA PHE A 622 27.74 27.43 14.73
C PHE A 622 26.58 28.22 14.12
N GLU A 623 25.71 28.79 14.96
CA GLU A 623 24.58 29.63 14.53
C GLU A 623 25.06 30.83 13.71
N GLN A 624 26.07 31.55 14.21
CA GLN A 624 26.67 32.67 13.49
C GLN A 624 27.29 32.24 12.17
N HIS A 625 28.00 31.11 12.13
CA HIS A 625 28.61 30.60 10.89
C HIS A 625 27.53 30.27 9.86
N LEU A 626 26.46 29.57 10.26
CA LEU A 626 25.35 29.21 9.37
C LEU A 626 24.62 30.45 8.84
N LEU A 627 24.27 31.40 9.70
CA LEU A 627 23.63 32.66 9.28
C LEU A 627 24.53 33.48 8.35
N ASN A 628 25.83 33.52 8.61
CA ASN A 628 26.79 34.20 7.74
C ASN A 628 26.91 33.50 6.37
N LEU A 629 26.90 32.17 6.31
CA LEU A 629 26.87 31.42 5.05
C LEU A 629 25.62 31.76 4.23
N ILE A 630 24.44 31.73 4.86
CA ILE A 630 23.16 32.07 4.23
C ILE A 630 23.18 33.52 3.73
N GLY A 631 23.61 34.45 4.59
CA GLY A 631 23.67 35.87 4.28
C GLY A 631 24.63 36.22 3.15
N ASN A 632 25.78 35.54 3.08
CA ASN A 632 26.79 35.74 2.04
C ASN A 632 26.38 35.14 0.68
N LEU A 633 25.67 34.01 0.68
CA LEU A 633 25.24 33.35 -0.55
C LEU A 633 23.97 33.94 -1.15
N PHE A 634 23.00 34.33 -0.31
CA PHE A 634 21.71 34.85 -0.74
C PHE A 634 21.57 36.35 -0.46
N SER A 635 21.27 36.71 0.79
CA SER A 635 21.27 38.11 1.27
C SER A 635 21.09 38.15 2.79
N GLN A 636 21.57 39.22 3.43
CA GLN A 636 21.35 39.48 4.86
C GLN A 636 19.87 39.69 5.20
N GLU A 637 19.09 40.24 4.27
CA GLU A 637 17.64 40.40 4.43
C GLU A 637 16.92 39.05 4.47
N PHE A 638 17.29 38.11 3.58
CA PHE A 638 16.72 36.77 3.57
C PHE A 638 17.05 36.01 4.87
N ALA A 639 18.32 36.03 5.29
CA ALA A 639 18.77 35.36 6.51
C ALA A 639 18.05 35.85 7.78
N SER A 640 17.64 37.12 7.83
CA SER A 640 17.00 37.72 9.02
C SER A 640 15.47 37.64 9.02
N ARG A 641 14.83 37.56 7.85
CA ARG A 641 13.35 37.58 7.74
C ARG A 641 12.71 36.23 7.48
N LYS A 642 13.43 35.29 6.87
CA LYS A 642 12.85 34.04 6.33
C LYS A 642 13.47 32.79 6.93
N ILE A 643 14.42 32.93 7.85
CA ILE A 643 15.11 31.83 8.51
C ILE A 643 14.93 31.98 10.01
N SER A 644 14.52 30.88 10.66
CA SER A 644 14.50 30.74 12.12
C SER A 644 15.34 29.53 12.52
N LEU A 645 16.23 29.69 13.50
CA LEU A 645 17.11 28.64 13.99
C LEU A 645 16.71 28.26 15.41
N THR A 646 16.60 26.96 15.67
CA THR A 646 16.40 26.41 17.00
C THR A 646 17.33 25.21 17.22
N PHE A 647 17.64 24.94 18.50
CA PHE A 647 18.59 23.90 18.86
C PHE A 647 18.00 22.98 19.94
N PRO A 648 17.12 22.05 19.56
CA PRO A 648 16.55 21.09 20.48
C PRO A 648 17.57 20.00 20.85
N THR A 649 17.40 19.42 22.04
CA THR A 649 18.19 18.29 22.53
C THR A 649 17.36 17.01 22.40
N VAL A 650 17.89 16.01 21.69
CA VAL A 650 17.24 14.71 21.50
C VAL A 650 18.25 13.62 21.84
N GLN A 651 17.87 12.68 22.73
CA GLN A 651 18.76 11.61 23.22
C GLN A 651 20.14 12.14 23.67
N ASP A 652 20.14 13.20 24.50
CA ASP A 652 21.33 13.89 25.03
C ASP A 652 22.24 14.56 23.97
N ASN A 653 21.83 14.60 22.70
CA ASN A 653 22.56 15.27 21.63
C ASN A 653 21.83 16.53 21.16
N GLU A 654 22.54 17.64 21.03
CA GLU A 654 21.98 18.87 20.44
C GLU A 654 22.01 18.77 18.91
N ILE A 655 20.89 19.11 18.28
CA ILE A 655 20.71 19.19 16.82
C ILE A 655 20.31 20.61 16.42
N CYS A 656 20.44 20.98 15.14
CA CYS A 656 20.03 22.29 14.65
C CYS A 656 18.83 22.15 13.73
N MET A 657 17.74 22.83 14.04
CA MET A 657 16.57 22.92 13.18
C MET A 657 16.51 24.31 12.54
N VAL A 658 16.55 24.31 11.21
CA VAL A 658 16.43 25.48 10.36
C VAL A 658 15.02 25.50 9.76
N GLU A 659 14.18 26.41 10.23
CA GLU A 659 12.89 26.68 9.60
C GLU A 659 13.08 27.73 8.50
N VAL A 660 12.64 27.39 7.29
CA VAL A 660 12.72 28.23 6.10
C VAL A 660 11.30 28.56 5.66
N GLU A 661 10.93 29.84 5.77
CA GLU A 661 9.64 30.30 5.25
C GLU A 661 9.61 30.26 3.72
N ALA A 662 8.41 30.08 3.18
CA ALA A 662 8.18 30.22 1.75
C ALA A 662 8.61 31.63 1.27
N GLY A 663 9.36 31.66 0.17
CA GLY A 663 9.91 32.89 -0.37
C GLY A 663 8.86 33.77 -1.03
N ASP A 664 9.03 35.08 -0.91
CA ASP A 664 8.27 36.07 -1.67
C ASP A 664 8.97 36.42 -3.00
N ARG A 665 10.23 36.00 -3.15
CA ARG A 665 11.07 36.19 -4.34
C ARG A 665 11.95 34.95 -4.60
N PRO A 666 12.28 34.66 -5.87
CA PRO A 666 13.16 33.55 -6.21
C PRO A 666 14.59 33.81 -5.70
N ILE A 667 15.24 32.76 -5.17
CA ILE A 667 16.67 32.78 -4.83
C ILE A 667 17.45 31.78 -5.69
N PHE A 668 18.63 32.20 -6.12
CA PHE A 668 19.53 31.40 -6.95
C PHE A 668 20.78 31.04 -6.15
N THR A 669 21.24 29.80 -6.27
CA THR A 669 22.49 29.36 -5.66
C THR A 669 23.64 29.55 -6.63
N LYS A 670 24.67 30.29 -6.22
CA LYS A 670 25.90 30.49 -7.00
C LYS A 670 26.83 29.28 -6.86
N VAL A 671 27.08 28.58 -7.97
CA VAL A 671 27.93 27.37 -8.02
C VAL A 671 29.02 27.56 -9.06
N LYS A 672 30.21 27.01 -8.85
CA LYS A 672 31.25 27.00 -9.89
C LYS A 672 31.02 25.84 -10.86
N ASP A 673 31.04 26.12 -12.16
CA ASP A 673 30.97 25.10 -13.21
C ASP A 673 32.30 24.32 -13.33
N LYS A 674 32.33 23.34 -14.25
CA LYS A 674 33.53 22.51 -14.50
C LYS A 674 34.73 23.32 -15.01
N ASN A 675 34.51 24.56 -15.46
CA ASN A 675 35.52 25.49 -15.97
C ASN A 675 35.90 26.56 -14.92
N GLY A 676 35.37 26.47 -13.70
CA GLY A 676 35.63 27.41 -12.61
C GLY A 676 34.86 28.72 -12.68
N GLN A 677 33.94 28.89 -13.64
CA GLN A 677 33.07 30.06 -13.75
C GLN A 677 31.88 29.95 -12.79
N THR A 678 31.54 31.05 -12.12
CA THR A 678 30.36 31.11 -11.26
C THR A 678 29.10 31.17 -12.11
N VAL A 679 28.25 30.14 -11.99
CA VAL A 679 26.93 30.05 -12.61
C VAL A 679 25.85 30.06 -11.54
N GLU A 680 24.71 30.67 -11.84
CA GLU A 680 23.54 30.68 -10.97
C GLU A 680 22.62 29.51 -11.30
N LYS A 681 22.23 28.76 -10.27
CA LYS A 681 21.37 27.60 -10.39
C LYS A 681 20.09 27.79 -9.60
N PHE A 682 18.97 27.34 -10.16
CA PHE A 682 17.65 27.43 -9.56
C PHE A 682 17.18 26.05 -9.09
N TYR A 683 16.97 25.90 -7.79
CA TYR A 683 16.56 24.65 -7.17
C TYR A 683 15.14 24.74 -6.61
N ILE A 684 14.39 23.64 -6.69
CA ILE A 684 13.05 23.48 -6.13
C ILE A 684 12.93 22.13 -5.40
N ARG A 685 11.93 21.99 -4.53
CA ARG A 685 11.58 20.69 -3.91
C ARG A 685 10.76 19.86 -4.89
N ARG A 686 11.12 18.58 -5.03
CA ARG A 686 10.35 17.59 -5.79
C ARG A 686 10.35 16.27 -5.02
N GLY A 687 9.25 15.97 -4.35
CA GLY A 687 9.22 14.89 -3.36
C GLY A 687 10.16 15.23 -2.20
N ASN A 688 10.99 14.29 -1.78
CA ASN A 688 12.01 14.51 -0.74
C ASN A 688 13.35 15.05 -1.28
N ALA A 689 13.45 15.43 -2.56
CA ALA A 689 14.71 15.85 -3.17
C ALA A 689 14.73 17.31 -3.59
N SER A 690 15.88 17.97 -3.40
CA SER A 690 16.19 19.29 -3.95
C SER A 690 16.72 19.14 -5.39
N VAL A 691 15.95 19.55 -6.39
CA VAL A 691 16.22 19.32 -7.83
C VAL A 691 16.45 20.63 -8.57
N GLU A 692 17.40 20.64 -9.50
CA GLU A 692 17.70 21.78 -10.37
C GLU A 692 16.71 21.87 -11.53
N ILE A 693 16.24 23.07 -11.87
CA ILE A 693 15.59 23.33 -13.15
C ILE A 693 16.67 23.80 -14.14
N PRO A 694 17.08 22.97 -15.12
CA PRO A 694 18.25 23.28 -15.96
C PRO A 694 17.96 24.29 -17.07
N GLU A 695 16.73 24.34 -17.58
CA GLU A 695 16.35 25.19 -18.70
C GLU A 695 15.83 26.54 -18.22
N TYR A 696 16.46 27.63 -18.68
CA TYR A 696 16.10 29.00 -18.32
C TYR A 696 14.64 29.36 -18.63
N SER A 697 14.09 28.85 -19.74
CA SER A 697 12.66 29.02 -20.09
C SER A 697 11.72 28.42 -19.05
N ASN A 698 12.07 27.26 -18.49
CA ASN A 698 11.27 26.58 -17.46
C ASN A 698 11.39 27.30 -16.12
N VAL A 699 12.57 27.86 -15.80
CA VAL A 699 12.77 28.72 -14.63
C VAL A 699 11.86 29.95 -14.71
N ILE A 700 11.82 30.65 -15.85
CA ILE A 700 10.93 31.81 -16.03
C ILE A 700 9.46 31.40 -15.88
N SER A 701 9.05 30.29 -16.51
CA SER A 701 7.66 29.81 -16.40
C SER A 701 7.29 29.48 -14.96
N TYR A 702 8.20 28.86 -14.22
CA TYR A 702 8.00 28.54 -12.81
C TYR A 702 7.90 29.81 -11.96
N ILE A 703 8.81 30.77 -12.14
CA ILE A 703 8.82 32.01 -11.38
C ILE A 703 7.52 32.79 -11.59
N LYS A 704 7.07 32.92 -12.84
CA LYS A 704 5.79 33.57 -13.17
C LYS A 704 4.59 32.86 -12.53
N GLY A 705 4.61 31.53 -12.49
CA GLY A 705 3.55 30.74 -11.86
C GLY A 705 3.53 30.87 -10.33
N ARG A 706 4.69 30.93 -9.68
CA ARG A 706 4.81 30.85 -8.22
C ARG A 706 4.91 32.18 -7.49
N PHE A 707 5.60 33.18 -8.06
CA PHE A 707 5.91 34.44 -7.38
C PHE A 707 5.10 35.63 -7.93
N ASP A 708 4.80 35.65 -9.23
CA ASP A 708 4.12 36.80 -9.85
C ASP A 708 2.57 36.77 -9.69
N GLN A 709 2.00 35.72 -9.10
CA GLN A 709 0.54 35.67 -8.85
C GLN A 709 0.04 36.66 -7.79
N ASN A 710 0.94 37.27 -7.01
CA ASN A 710 0.61 38.24 -5.95
C ASN A 710 0.76 39.72 -6.36
N THR A 711 0.99 40.03 -7.64
CA THR A 711 1.09 41.44 -8.11
C THR A 711 -0.18 41.99 -8.76
N ILE A 712 -1.31 41.27 -8.68
CA ILE A 712 -2.64 41.78 -9.02
C ILE A 712 -3.53 41.64 -7.78
N GLY A 713 -3.33 42.56 -6.83
CA GLY A 713 -4.15 42.76 -5.64
C GLY A 713 -4.09 44.21 -5.24
#